data_AF-A0A2T4D0D9-F1
#
_entry.id   AF-A0A2T4D0D9-F1
#
_cell.length_a   1.000
_cell.length_b   1.000
_cell.length_c   1.000
_cell.angle_alpha   90.00
_cell.angle_beta   90.00
_cell.angle_gamma   90.00
#
_symmetry.space_group_name_H-M   'P 1'
#
loop_
_entity.id
_entity.type
_entity.pdbx_description
1 polymer ?
#
loop_
_entity_poly.entity_id
_entity_poly.type
_entity_poly.pdbx_seq_one_letter_code
_entity_poly.pdbx_strand_id
1 'polypeptide(L)'
;MSSMRMFTLALATVALNVPAAMAENSSESDVKAIESLLLPNQYLADQLTTQSIAEVMLKDNIAGVSMAFIDHGEIKWQRTYGYADLNTLQPVTPTTVFAGASLSKPLAAVTAMTWVEKGKISLDGDINEYLKSWQLPDSEFTETQKVTLRHLIGHQAGVNNHVPRPYGVDETLPTVTQMLAGEAPYEGPPASLFTTPGERYQYSNPGYTIIQQLIEDVSGVRFEAAVQDAIFKPLGLSSSSFEQPIPEALMARRASGYTEQLSAYPYQLYPFKGAGGVWTTPTDLAHFVMTLIEDYHTGQDTLISQELAADMFARTPVRLGFKKHYVDGSDDIVFDHWGSIPGFTSYLVGSVEHQQALVIMTNSDNGFNLMAAIARTVAQHYGWQPTKPKVFQRVALAPEKLDAFVGEFGRPDGNEPQHAFQVRSEALHVAVDEEWAPLVAIGERTFIDPASNTTFQFLTDKAGEVRWLRVTLESGYNYDQPKQQSLADFIQQQLDESQVEGLAVALIRDGKVTFNQSFGVANVDTGTKITSETLFEAASLAKPVFAYLVLQQAALGVIDLDVPVHTYWSHPDLKPSPWNEQITARMLLTHTAGLPNWRSDTGGELRLLFEPGTDFQYSGEGYEYLRGVLQHELGLDDDGLQALVDQQITEVIDADWMQYTWHDAFLQRKAFGHRNDEVTDNHKHDNNFGAAYSLTTTAGDYAKFAAALMRDDTPLHADASRQMFALQKTLPTEVGQLHRALGFAVKQTSTGRLRYYHSGDSGDFRTYVHLYPDTNDGLVIFSNSDKLFASGLARSILEFLGNEWL
;
A
#
# COMPACT_ATOMS: atom_id res chain seq x y z
N MET A 1 -85.89 22.80 21.29
CA MET A 1 -84.61 23.37 20.82
C MET A 1 -83.50 22.41 21.19
N SER A 2 -82.61 22.17 20.23
CA SER A 2 -81.72 21.01 20.07
C SER A 2 -80.88 20.59 21.28
N SER A 3 -80.91 19.30 21.60
CA SER A 3 -79.90 18.62 22.42
C SER A 3 -78.92 17.90 21.50
N MET A 4 -77.67 18.37 21.52
CA MET A 4 -76.52 17.83 20.78
C MET A 4 -76.18 16.43 21.34
N ARG A 5 -76.24 15.39 20.50
CA ARG A 5 -75.84 14.01 20.85
C ARG A 5 -74.37 13.78 20.46
N MET A 6 -73.57 13.34 21.43
CA MET A 6 -72.27 12.68 21.22
C MET A 6 -72.46 11.41 20.40
N PHE A 7 -71.60 11.18 19.42
CA PHE A 7 -71.42 9.88 18.78
C PHE A 7 -70.19 9.19 19.40
N THR A 8 -70.43 8.09 20.11
CA THR A 8 -69.42 7.10 20.50
C THR A 8 -69.34 6.08 19.36
N LEU A 9 -68.19 5.94 18.71
CA LEU A 9 -67.97 4.93 17.68
C LEU A 9 -67.37 3.67 18.33
N ALA A 10 -68.16 2.59 18.37
CA ALA A 10 -67.71 1.26 18.74
C ALA A 10 -67.00 0.60 17.55
N LEU A 11 -65.73 0.23 17.72
CA LEU A 11 -65.04 -0.67 16.77
C LEU A 11 -65.42 -2.12 17.11
N ALA A 12 -66.15 -2.76 16.20
CA ALA A 12 -66.33 -4.20 16.18
C ALA A 12 -65.08 -4.84 15.51
N THR A 13 -64.35 -5.64 16.27
CA THR A 13 -63.28 -6.52 15.77
C THR A 13 -63.89 -7.61 14.89
N VAL A 14 -63.63 -7.53 13.58
CA VAL A 14 -63.86 -8.63 12.64
C VAL A 14 -62.65 -9.56 12.74
N ALA A 15 -62.87 -10.75 13.32
CA ALA A 15 -61.92 -11.85 13.22
C ALA A 15 -61.92 -12.37 11.77
N LEU A 16 -60.84 -12.09 11.04
CA LEU A 16 -60.57 -12.71 9.74
C LEU A 16 -59.88 -14.06 9.98
N ASN A 17 -60.62 -15.15 9.76
CA ASN A 17 -60.04 -16.47 9.56
C ASN A 17 -59.22 -16.44 8.27
N VAL A 18 -57.89 -16.46 8.41
CA VAL A 18 -56.97 -16.73 7.30
C VAL A 18 -56.97 -18.25 7.05
N PRO A 19 -57.14 -18.73 5.81
CA PRO A 19 -57.04 -20.16 5.51
C PRO A 19 -55.61 -20.63 5.76
N ALA A 20 -55.45 -21.84 6.30
CA ALA A 20 -54.18 -22.50 6.63
C ALA A 20 -53.27 -22.84 5.42
N ALA A 21 -53.38 -22.13 4.30
CA ALA A 21 -52.63 -22.36 3.06
C ALA A 21 -51.59 -21.26 2.74
N MET A 22 -51.31 -20.32 3.66
CA MET A 22 -50.29 -19.27 3.45
C MET A 22 -49.06 -19.37 4.37
N ALA A 23 -48.96 -20.40 5.22
CA ALA A 23 -47.79 -20.60 6.08
C ALA A 23 -46.58 -21.19 5.33
N GLU A 24 -46.80 -21.97 4.25
CA GLU A 24 -45.72 -22.57 3.43
C GLU A 24 -45.00 -21.57 2.51
N ASN A 25 -45.52 -20.36 2.30
CA ASN A 25 -44.95 -19.41 1.33
C ASN A 25 -43.90 -18.45 1.88
N SER A 26 -43.72 -18.36 3.21
CA SER A 26 -42.78 -17.41 3.81
C SER A 26 -41.33 -17.91 3.81
N SER A 27 -41.09 -19.20 4.08
CA SER A 27 -39.72 -19.73 4.12
C SER A 27 -39.05 -19.77 2.75
N GLU A 28 -39.77 -20.12 1.69
CA GLU A 28 -39.19 -20.23 0.34
C GLU A 28 -38.97 -18.86 -0.32
N SER A 29 -39.80 -17.85 -0.02
CA SER A 29 -39.53 -16.47 -0.46
C SER A 29 -38.27 -15.91 0.20
N ASP A 30 -38.08 -16.23 1.48
CA ASP A 30 -36.93 -15.79 2.27
C ASP A 30 -35.63 -16.39 1.75
N VAL A 31 -35.64 -17.69 1.46
CA VAL A 31 -34.47 -18.36 0.89
C VAL A 31 -34.13 -17.79 -0.49
N LYS A 32 -35.11 -17.59 -1.37
CA LYS A 32 -34.87 -16.97 -2.69
C LYS A 32 -34.26 -15.57 -2.57
N ALA A 33 -34.67 -14.78 -1.58
CA ALA A 33 -34.05 -13.48 -1.31
C ALA A 33 -32.59 -13.63 -0.90
N ILE A 34 -32.29 -14.56 0.01
CA ILE A 34 -30.91 -14.87 0.45
C ILE A 34 -30.04 -15.33 -0.74
N GLU A 35 -30.59 -16.11 -1.67
CA GLU A 35 -29.87 -16.61 -2.84
C GLU A 35 -29.58 -15.55 -3.90
N SER A 36 -30.41 -14.51 -3.99
CA SER A 36 -30.38 -13.52 -5.08
C SER A 36 -29.89 -12.14 -4.67
N LEU A 37 -29.90 -11.82 -3.38
CA LEU A 37 -29.62 -10.48 -2.84
C LEU A 37 -28.50 -10.51 -1.80
N LEU A 38 -27.35 -11.11 -2.14
CA LEU A 38 -26.21 -11.18 -1.23
C LEU A 38 -25.75 -9.77 -0.84
N LEU A 39 -25.60 -9.56 0.47
CA LEU A 39 -25.27 -8.26 1.04
C LEU A 39 -23.76 -8.08 1.26
N PRO A 40 -23.19 -6.93 0.85
CA PRO A 40 -21.83 -6.55 1.23
C PRO A 40 -21.76 -6.29 2.74
N ASN A 41 -20.56 -6.27 3.31
CA ASN A 41 -20.34 -5.96 4.73
C ASN A 41 -20.85 -4.56 5.11
N GLN A 42 -20.86 -3.66 4.14
CA GLN A 42 -21.28 -2.27 4.31
C GLN A 42 -21.75 -1.68 2.99
N TYR A 43 -22.60 -0.67 3.01
CA TYR A 43 -23.10 0.01 1.82
C TYR A 43 -23.74 1.37 2.16
N LEU A 44 -24.00 2.19 1.15
CA LEU A 44 -24.76 3.43 1.28
C LEU A 44 -26.27 3.15 1.27
N ALA A 45 -27.02 3.76 2.18
CA ALA A 45 -28.46 3.51 2.33
C ALA A 45 -29.29 3.76 1.05
N ASP A 46 -28.85 4.68 0.19
CA ASP A 46 -29.50 5.03 -1.08
C ASP A 46 -28.88 4.32 -2.29
N GLN A 47 -27.85 3.49 -2.08
CA GLN A 47 -27.13 2.79 -3.13
C GLN A 47 -26.63 1.42 -2.63
N LEU A 48 -27.46 0.39 -2.86
CA LEU A 48 -27.13 -1.01 -2.60
C LEU A 48 -27.07 -1.76 -3.93
N THR A 49 -25.90 -2.33 -4.23
CA THR A 49 -25.71 -3.32 -5.28
C THR A 49 -25.61 -4.69 -4.63
N THR A 50 -26.39 -5.65 -5.12
CA THR A 50 -26.37 -7.04 -4.65
C THR A 50 -25.99 -7.98 -5.79
N GLN A 51 -25.52 -9.17 -5.44
CA GLN A 51 -25.27 -10.26 -6.39
C GLN A 51 -26.00 -11.52 -5.91
N SER A 52 -26.28 -12.43 -6.82
CA SER A 52 -26.74 -13.78 -6.49
C SER A 52 -25.57 -14.71 -6.18
N ILE A 53 -25.85 -15.83 -5.48
CA ILE A 53 -24.88 -16.90 -5.24
C ILE A 53 -24.26 -17.38 -6.56
N ALA A 54 -25.07 -17.56 -7.60
CA ALA A 54 -24.62 -18.04 -8.90
C ALA A 54 -23.66 -17.05 -9.59
N GLU A 55 -23.95 -15.74 -9.53
CA GLU A 55 -23.08 -14.70 -10.10
C GLU A 55 -21.73 -14.65 -9.40
N VAL A 56 -21.71 -14.72 -8.06
CA VAL A 56 -20.48 -14.75 -7.29
C VAL A 56 -19.67 -16.02 -7.58
N MET A 57 -20.32 -17.19 -7.62
CA MET A 57 -19.63 -18.45 -7.97
C MET A 57 -18.98 -18.39 -9.36
N LEU A 58 -19.65 -17.77 -10.34
CA LEU A 58 -19.11 -17.60 -11.70
C LEU A 58 -17.97 -16.57 -11.74
N LYS A 59 -18.12 -15.44 -11.04
CA LYS A 59 -17.10 -14.38 -10.96
C LYS A 59 -15.83 -14.88 -10.28
N ASP A 60 -15.99 -15.62 -9.19
CA ASP A 60 -14.90 -16.03 -8.31
C ASP A 60 -14.47 -17.48 -8.56
N ASN A 61 -14.89 -18.12 -9.65
CA ASN A 61 -14.49 -19.51 -9.98
C ASN A 61 -14.70 -20.51 -8.82
N ILE A 62 -15.85 -20.47 -8.16
CA ILE A 62 -16.17 -21.41 -7.08
C ILE A 62 -16.84 -22.65 -7.68
N ALA A 63 -16.21 -23.81 -7.55
CA ALA A 63 -16.63 -25.05 -8.20
C ALA A 63 -17.98 -25.57 -7.68
N GLY A 64 -18.19 -25.51 -6.36
CA GLY A 64 -19.37 -26.04 -5.71
C GLY A 64 -19.52 -25.56 -4.27
N VAL A 65 -20.77 -25.50 -3.81
CA VAL A 65 -21.12 -25.09 -2.45
C VAL A 65 -22.29 -25.93 -1.93
N SER A 66 -22.24 -26.26 -0.65
CA SER A 66 -23.35 -26.87 0.10
C SER A 66 -23.56 -26.07 1.38
N MET A 67 -24.82 -25.85 1.75
CA MET A 67 -25.19 -25.10 2.95
C MET A 67 -26.46 -25.62 3.60
N ALA A 68 -26.50 -25.60 4.93
CA ALA A 68 -27.64 -25.99 5.74
C ALA A 68 -27.92 -24.92 6.81
N PHE A 69 -29.18 -24.51 6.91
CA PHE A 69 -29.67 -23.60 7.93
C PHE A 69 -30.63 -24.32 8.85
N ILE A 70 -30.37 -24.24 10.15
CA ILE A 70 -31.15 -24.85 11.22
C ILE A 70 -31.79 -23.74 12.06
N ASP A 71 -33.07 -23.93 12.40
CA ASP A 71 -33.90 -22.99 13.14
C ASP A 71 -34.67 -23.77 14.20
N HIS A 72 -34.40 -23.54 15.48
CA HIS A 72 -35.01 -24.24 16.61
C HIS A 72 -34.93 -25.78 16.50
N GLY A 73 -33.74 -26.33 16.25
CA GLY A 73 -33.53 -27.79 16.18
C GLY A 73 -33.85 -28.44 14.83
N GLU A 74 -34.54 -27.73 13.92
CA GLU A 74 -35.00 -28.28 12.64
C GLU A 74 -34.28 -27.66 11.44
N ILE A 75 -33.89 -28.48 10.46
CA ILE A 75 -33.35 -27.98 9.18
C ILE A 75 -34.46 -27.24 8.45
N LYS A 76 -34.42 -25.91 8.49
CA LYS A 76 -35.40 -25.06 7.82
C LYS A 76 -35.20 -25.08 6.31
N TRP A 77 -33.94 -25.09 5.87
CA TRP A 77 -33.60 -25.24 4.46
C TRP A 77 -32.17 -25.73 4.25
N GLN A 78 -31.95 -26.33 3.08
CA GLN A 78 -30.67 -26.76 2.57
C GLN A 78 -30.56 -26.38 1.10
N ARG A 79 -29.37 -25.93 0.68
CA ARG A 79 -29.10 -25.51 -0.70
C ARG A 79 -27.74 -26.01 -1.16
N THR A 80 -27.67 -26.39 -2.43
CA THR A 80 -26.43 -26.82 -3.08
C THR A 80 -26.33 -26.23 -4.48
N TYR A 81 -25.10 -25.91 -4.90
CA TYR A 81 -24.82 -25.39 -6.23
C TYR A 81 -23.49 -25.95 -6.74
N GLY A 82 -23.35 -25.98 -8.07
CA GLY A 82 -22.13 -26.41 -8.73
C GLY A 82 -21.85 -27.90 -8.63
N TYR A 83 -20.57 -28.26 -8.67
CA TYR A 83 -20.10 -29.63 -8.83
C TYR A 83 -19.18 -30.05 -7.69
N ALA A 84 -19.45 -31.24 -7.15
CA ALA A 84 -18.55 -31.92 -6.22
C ALA A 84 -17.26 -32.35 -6.92
N ASP A 85 -17.35 -32.68 -8.22
CA ASP A 85 -16.21 -33.01 -9.07
C ASP A 85 -16.47 -32.52 -10.50
N LEU A 86 -15.61 -31.62 -10.98
CA LEU A 86 -15.66 -31.02 -12.32
C LEU A 86 -15.23 -31.98 -13.43
N ASN A 87 -14.47 -33.03 -13.13
CA ASN A 87 -14.05 -34.01 -14.14
C ASN A 87 -15.19 -34.98 -14.46
N THR A 88 -15.92 -35.44 -13.44
CA THR A 88 -17.07 -36.35 -13.61
C THR A 88 -18.40 -35.61 -13.77
N LEU A 89 -18.41 -34.30 -13.58
CA LEU A 89 -19.60 -33.45 -13.51
C LEU A 89 -20.61 -33.94 -12.45
N GLN A 90 -20.10 -34.54 -11.37
CA GLN A 90 -20.93 -34.94 -10.24
C GLN A 90 -21.44 -33.67 -9.53
N PRO A 91 -22.77 -33.46 -9.42
CA PRO A 91 -23.29 -32.28 -8.76
C PRO A 91 -23.03 -32.33 -7.26
N VAL A 92 -22.92 -31.16 -6.63
CA VAL A 92 -23.00 -31.09 -5.17
C VAL A 92 -24.41 -31.46 -4.72
N THR A 93 -24.51 -32.37 -3.77
CA THR A 93 -25.78 -32.79 -3.14
C THR A 93 -25.76 -32.48 -1.64
N PRO A 94 -26.92 -32.51 -0.98
CA PRO A 94 -27.03 -32.47 0.48
C PRO A 94 -26.11 -33.41 1.24
N THR A 95 -25.73 -34.53 0.62
CA THR A 95 -24.91 -35.58 1.21
C THR A 95 -23.47 -35.56 0.68
N THR A 96 -23.07 -34.60 -0.15
CA THR A 96 -21.67 -34.46 -0.56
C THR A 96 -20.81 -34.15 0.66
N VAL A 97 -19.74 -34.94 0.85
CA VAL A 97 -18.83 -34.81 1.97
C VAL A 97 -17.66 -33.92 1.58
N PHE A 98 -17.36 -32.91 2.40
CA PHE A 98 -16.27 -31.96 2.21
C PHE A 98 -15.25 -32.12 3.33
N ALA A 99 -14.01 -31.73 3.07
CA ALA A 99 -13.05 -31.57 4.15
C ALA A 99 -13.42 -30.30 4.95
N GLY A 100 -13.72 -30.46 6.24
CA GLY A 100 -14.18 -29.36 7.10
C GLY A 100 -13.08 -28.46 7.61
N ALA A 101 -11.81 -28.80 7.36
CA ALA A 101 -10.66 -28.03 7.79
C ALA A 101 -10.77 -27.70 9.29
N SER A 102 -10.52 -26.45 9.68
CA SER A 102 -10.49 -26.03 11.08
C SER A 102 -11.84 -26.06 11.80
N LEU A 103 -12.96 -26.41 11.15
CA LEU A 103 -14.20 -26.80 11.86
C LEU A 103 -14.03 -28.09 12.69
N SER A 104 -12.89 -28.76 12.54
CA SER A 104 -12.43 -29.84 13.42
C SER A 104 -12.20 -29.38 14.86
N LYS A 105 -11.83 -28.12 15.06
CA LYS A 105 -11.45 -27.55 16.36
C LYS A 105 -12.63 -27.49 17.35
N PRO A 106 -13.81 -26.96 16.99
CA PRO A 106 -15.00 -27.08 17.84
C PRO A 106 -15.31 -28.52 18.26
N LEU A 107 -15.24 -29.49 17.34
CA LEU A 107 -15.48 -30.90 17.63
C LEU A 107 -14.47 -31.48 18.62
N ALA A 108 -13.18 -31.16 18.45
CA ALA A 108 -12.13 -31.56 19.38
C ALA A 108 -12.30 -30.92 20.77
N ALA A 109 -12.66 -29.63 20.81
CA ALA A 109 -12.90 -28.89 22.04
C ALA A 109 -14.06 -29.51 22.85
N VAL A 110 -15.20 -29.74 22.20
CA VAL A 110 -16.36 -30.37 22.85
C VAL A 110 -16.05 -31.81 23.29
N THR A 111 -15.34 -32.58 22.45
CA THR A 111 -14.90 -33.94 22.84
C THR A 111 -14.06 -33.91 24.11
N ALA A 112 -13.11 -32.96 24.23
CA ALA A 112 -12.33 -32.77 25.45
C ALA A 112 -13.21 -32.32 26.64
N MET A 113 -14.18 -31.42 26.42
CA MET A 113 -15.13 -31.00 27.45
C MET A 113 -15.98 -32.15 27.98
N THR A 114 -16.33 -33.17 27.17
CA THR A 114 -17.02 -34.37 27.71
C THR A 114 -16.19 -35.12 28.75
N TRP A 115 -14.86 -34.98 28.75
CA TRP A 115 -13.97 -35.55 29.77
C TRP A 115 -13.84 -34.64 31.00
N VAL A 116 -14.01 -33.32 30.83
CA VAL A 116 -14.19 -32.38 31.94
C VAL A 116 -15.47 -32.71 32.70
N GLU A 117 -16.58 -32.90 31.97
CA GLU A 117 -17.89 -33.29 32.53
C GLU A 117 -17.80 -34.59 33.36
N LYS A 118 -17.04 -35.58 32.87
CA LYS A 118 -16.79 -36.85 33.57
C LYS A 118 -15.83 -36.72 34.77
N GLY A 119 -15.34 -35.52 35.07
CA GLY A 119 -14.36 -35.25 36.13
C GLY A 119 -13.01 -35.94 35.90
N LYS A 120 -12.66 -36.26 34.64
CA LYS A 120 -11.41 -36.96 34.30
C LYS A 120 -10.26 -36.03 33.99
N ILE A 121 -10.57 -34.82 33.55
CA ILE A 121 -9.61 -33.74 33.34
C ILE A 121 -10.19 -32.44 33.89
N SER A 122 -9.31 -31.49 34.24
CA SER A 122 -9.71 -30.14 34.62
C SER A 122 -9.57 -29.19 33.43
N LEU A 123 -10.52 -28.27 33.26
CA LEU A 123 -10.44 -27.22 32.25
C LEU A 123 -9.30 -26.23 32.56
N ASP A 124 -9.00 -26.04 33.84
CA ASP A 124 -8.04 -25.06 34.36
C ASP A 124 -6.83 -25.69 35.07
N GLY A 125 -6.73 -27.02 35.08
CA GLY A 125 -5.56 -27.75 35.61
C GLY A 125 -4.39 -27.77 34.63
N ASP A 126 -3.20 -28.12 35.13
CA ASP A 126 -2.02 -28.32 34.31
C ASP A 126 -2.26 -29.48 33.33
N ILE A 127 -2.10 -29.20 32.04
CA ILE A 127 -2.32 -30.18 30.96
C ILE A 127 -1.40 -31.40 31.10
N ASN A 128 -0.20 -31.21 31.65
CA ASN A 128 0.81 -32.25 31.80
C ASN A 128 0.45 -33.29 32.88
N GLU A 129 -0.54 -33.03 33.73
CA GLU A 129 -1.10 -34.03 34.65
C GLU A 129 -1.85 -35.15 33.89
N TYR A 130 -2.33 -34.85 32.69
CA TYR A 130 -3.20 -35.72 31.89
C TYR A 130 -2.53 -36.28 30.64
N LEU A 131 -1.54 -35.56 30.09
CA LEU A 131 -0.71 -36.03 28.99
C LEU A 131 0.27 -37.13 29.48
N LYS A 132 0.27 -38.28 28.81
CA LYS A 132 1.04 -39.49 29.19
C LYS A 132 1.98 -39.97 28.11
N SER A 133 1.51 -40.01 26.86
CA SER A 133 2.29 -40.55 25.74
C SER A 133 3.35 -39.55 25.23
N TRP A 134 3.15 -38.28 25.54
CA TRP A 134 4.06 -37.15 25.29
C TRP A 134 3.83 -36.11 26.39
N GLN A 135 4.81 -35.26 26.68
CA GLN A 135 4.70 -34.20 27.67
C GLN A 135 5.07 -32.87 27.03
N LEU A 136 4.31 -31.80 27.31
CA LEU A 136 4.69 -30.47 26.86
C LEU A 136 5.92 -30.04 27.67
N PRO A 137 7.07 -29.73 27.04
CA PRO A 137 8.27 -29.37 27.78
C PRO A 137 8.05 -28.13 28.65
N ASP A 138 8.52 -28.19 29.90
CA ASP A 138 8.60 -26.99 30.74
C ASP A 138 9.53 -25.96 30.10
N SER A 139 9.19 -24.68 30.31
CA SER A 139 9.98 -23.54 29.83
C SER A 139 9.87 -22.39 30.83
N GLU A 140 10.65 -21.32 30.62
CA GLU A 140 10.51 -20.08 31.41
C GLU A 140 9.05 -19.54 31.41
N PHE A 141 8.29 -19.83 30.35
CA PHE A 141 6.90 -19.41 30.22
C PHE A 141 5.92 -20.17 31.12
N THR A 142 6.29 -21.37 31.61
CA THR A 142 5.42 -22.22 32.44
C THR A 142 5.79 -22.22 33.92
N GLU A 143 6.65 -21.29 34.35
CA GLU A 143 7.06 -21.15 35.76
C GLU A 143 5.93 -20.61 36.64
N THR A 144 5.20 -19.60 36.15
CA THR A 144 4.14 -18.90 36.91
C THR A 144 2.74 -19.38 36.56
N GLN A 145 2.52 -19.80 35.32
CA GLN A 145 1.23 -20.28 34.84
C GLN A 145 1.43 -21.51 33.94
N LYS A 146 0.83 -22.64 34.32
CA LYS A 146 0.83 -23.84 33.50
C LYS A 146 -0.13 -23.73 32.33
N VAL A 147 0.16 -24.48 31.27
CA VAL A 147 -0.76 -24.64 30.12
C VAL A 147 -1.98 -25.43 30.60
N THR A 148 -3.17 -24.93 30.29
CA THR A 148 -4.44 -25.56 30.65
C THR A 148 -5.25 -25.88 29.41
N LEU A 149 -6.26 -26.75 29.53
CA LEU A 149 -7.18 -27.03 28.43
C LEU A 149 -7.93 -25.76 27.98
N ARG A 150 -8.34 -24.89 28.92
CA ARG A 150 -8.97 -23.60 28.61
C ARG A 150 -8.10 -22.74 27.72
N HIS A 151 -6.81 -22.66 28.04
CA HIS A 151 -5.85 -21.90 27.24
C HIS A 151 -5.61 -22.53 25.86
N LEU A 152 -5.58 -23.86 25.74
CA LEU A 152 -5.39 -24.54 24.46
C LEU A 152 -6.57 -24.31 23.53
N ILE A 153 -7.80 -24.54 24.01
CA ILE A 153 -9.03 -24.29 23.26
C ILE A 153 -9.12 -22.79 22.92
N GLY A 154 -8.82 -21.93 23.88
CA GLY A 154 -8.84 -20.46 23.79
C GLY A 154 -7.81 -19.84 22.85
N HIS A 155 -6.87 -20.62 22.31
CA HIS A 155 -5.69 -20.10 21.59
C HIS A 155 -4.88 -19.09 22.43
N GLN A 156 -4.79 -19.34 23.74
CA GLN A 156 -4.08 -18.53 24.73
C GLN A 156 -3.02 -19.33 25.49
N ALA A 157 -2.72 -20.57 25.06
CA ALA A 157 -1.71 -21.41 25.69
C ALA A 157 -0.27 -20.95 25.44
N GLY A 158 -0.06 -19.97 24.56
CA GLY A 158 1.28 -19.53 24.17
C GLY A 158 2.02 -20.53 23.27
N VAL A 159 1.30 -21.47 22.63
CA VAL A 159 1.88 -22.49 21.73
C VAL A 159 2.10 -21.92 20.34
N ASN A 160 3.35 -21.95 19.87
CA ASN A 160 3.73 -21.50 18.53
C ASN A 160 2.86 -22.15 17.45
N ASN A 161 2.45 -21.36 16.47
CA ASN A 161 1.68 -21.86 15.34
C ASN A 161 2.59 -22.33 14.21
N HIS A 162 2.23 -23.47 13.63
CA HIS A 162 2.66 -23.91 12.31
C HIS A 162 1.54 -24.76 11.70
N VAL A 163 1.45 -24.83 10.38
CA VAL A 163 0.45 -25.66 9.69
C VAL A 163 1.17 -26.92 9.20
N PRO A 164 0.84 -28.12 9.73
CA PRO A 164 1.37 -29.35 9.19
C PRO A 164 0.96 -29.53 7.72
N ARG A 165 1.87 -30.07 6.89
CA ARG A 165 1.54 -30.37 5.50
C ARG A 165 0.49 -31.49 5.41
N PRO A 166 -0.33 -31.52 4.34
CA PRO A 166 -1.09 -32.72 3.99
C PRO A 166 -0.18 -33.86 3.51
N TYR A 167 -0.70 -35.08 3.53
CA TYR A 167 -0.03 -36.30 3.07
C TYR A 167 -0.80 -36.95 1.92
N GLY A 168 -0.10 -37.50 0.94
CA GLY A 168 -0.69 -38.38 -0.07
C GLY A 168 -1.16 -39.70 0.53
N VAL A 169 -2.07 -40.38 -0.18
CA VAL A 169 -2.65 -41.66 0.26
C VAL A 169 -1.63 -42.80 0.43
N ASP A 170 -0.51 -42.72 -0.29
CA ASP A 170 0.56 -43.72 -0.26
C ASP A 170 1.71 -43.34 0.69
N GLU A 171 1.63 -42.19 1.36
CA GLU A 171 2.66 -41.74 2.29
C GLU A 171 2.48 -42.33 3.70
N THR A 172 3.59 -42.53 4.42
CA THR A 172 3.56 -42.90 5.85
C THR A 172 3.12 -41.71 6.69
N LEU A 173 1.97 -41.81 7.35
CA LEU A 173 1.49 -40.79 8.27
C LEU A 173 2.29 -40.78 9.59
N PRO A 174 2.66 -39.60 10.12
CA PRO A 174 3.23 -39.49 11.46
C PRO A 174 2.17 -39.81 12.53
N THR A 175 2.63 -40.30 13.68
CA THR A 175 1.80 -40.33 14.90
C THR A 175 1.63 -38.92 15.46
N VAL A 176 0.65 -38.75 16.35
CA VAL A 176 0.44 -37.48 17.06
C VAL A 176 1.68 -37.08 17.86
N THR A 177 2.29 -38.04 18.55
CA THR A 177 3.53 -37.83 19.31
C THR A 177 4.71 -37.44 18.42
N GLN A 178 4.86 -38.03 17.24
CA GLN A 178 5.90 -37.64 16.27
C GLN A 178 5.69 -36.21 15.77
N MET A 179 4.44 -35.81 15.49
CA MET A 179 4.15 -34.41 15.11
C MET A 179 4.49 -33.43 16.24
N LEU A 180 4.11 -33.74 17.47
CA LEU A 180 4.38 -32.88 18.63
C LEU A 180 5.88 -32.81 18.97
N ALA A 181 6.63 -33.88 18.72
CA ALA A 181 8.06 -33.96 18.95
C ALA A 181 8.92 -33.44 17.78
N GLY A 182 8.34 -33.14 16.61
CA GLY A 182 9.12 -32.75 15.44
C GLY A 182 9.92 -33.91 14.83
N GLU A 183 9.42 -35.14 14.93
CA GLU A 183 10.12 -36.36 14.55
C GLU A 183 9.60 -36.96 13.24
N ALA A 184 10.50 -37.55 12.44
CA ALA A 184 10.15 -38.22 11.19
C ALA A 184 9.03 -39.28 11.39
N PRO A 185 8.05 -39.38 10.46
CA PRO A 185 8.01 -38.75 9.13
C PRO A 185 7.39 -37.34 9.11
N TYR A 186 7.24 -36.68 10.27
CA TYR A 186 6.87 -35.28 10.32
C TYR A 186 8.07 -34.37 10.00
N GLU A 187 7.85 -33.33 9.19
CA GLU A 187 8.89 -32.42 8.69
C GLU A 187 8.75 -31.00 9.25
N GLY A 188 7.89 -30.80 10.25
CA GLY A 188 7.72 -29.51 10.92
C GLY A 188 8.41 -29.45 12.29
N PRO A 189 8.43 -28.25 12.92
CA PRO A 189 9.08 -28.06 14.21
C PRO A 189 8.29 -28.73 15.35
N PRO A 190 8.95 -29.08 16.47
CA PRO A 190 8.26 -29.55 17.67
C PRO A 190 7.30 -28.49 18.21
N ALA A 191 6.29 -28.93 18.96
CA ALA A 191 5.43 -28.06 19.74
C ALA A 191 6.28 -27.30 20.78
N SER A 192 6.11 -25.98 20.83
CA SER A 192 6.92 -25.08 21.68
C SER A 192 6.10 -23.87 22.12
N LEU A 193 6.56 -23.22 23.18
CA LEU A 193 5.94 -22.01 23.73
C LEU A 193 6.72 -20.74 23.35
N PHE A 194 6.02 -19.61 23.23
CA PHE A 194 6.64 -18.29 22.94
C PHE A 194 6.23 -17.19 23.94
N THR A 195 5.29 -17.48 24.85
CA THR A 195 4.80 -16.52 25.86
C THR A 195 4.15 -17.30 27.00
N THR A 196 4.04 -16.67 28.17
CA THR A 196 3.34 -17.24 29.32
C THR A 196 1.86 -17.50 28.98
N PRO A 197 1.30 -18.67 29.31
CA PRO A 197 -0.09 -18.99 29.03
C PRO A 197 -1.06 -17.96 29.64
N GLY A 198 -2.06 -17.54 28.87
CA GLY A 198 -3.05 -16.54 29.26
C GLY A 198 -2.73 -15.10 28.83
N GLU A 199 -1.46 -14.77 28.53
CA GLU A 199 -1.06 -13.38 28.26
C GLU A 199 -1.45 -12.87 26.86
N ARG A 200 -1.41 -13.75 25.85
CA ARG A 200 -1.64 -13.37 24.45
C ARG A 200 -2.51 -14.38 23.73
N TYR A 201 -3.33 -13.88 22.83
CA TYR A 201 -4.01 -14.70 21.84
C TYR A 201 -3.07 -14.97 20.66
N GLN A 202 -2.86 -16.25 20.33
CA GLN A 202 -2.26 -16.67 19.06
C GLN A 202 -2.94 -17.96 18.60
N TYR A 203 -3.56 -17.91 17.42
CA TYR A 203 -4.12 -19.10 16.77
C TYR A 203 -3.05 -20.19 16.63
N SER A 204 -3.34 -21.42 17.04
CA SER A 204 -2.35 -22.51 17.10
C SER A 204 -2.96 -23.84 16.67
N ASN A 205 -2.51 -24.37 15.53
CA ASN A 205 -2.82 -25.75 15.14
C ASN A 205 -2.15 -26.78 16.05
N PRO A 206 -0.87 -26.63 16.44
CA PRO A 206 -0.23 -27.55 17.37
C PRO A 206 -0.93 -27.60 18.73
N GLY A 207 -1.50 -26.48 19.20
CA GLY A 207 -2.35 -26.48 20.40
C GLY A 207 -3.53 -27.45 20.31
N TYR A 208 -4.16 -27.58 19.14
CA TYR A 208 -5.23 -28.56 18.91
C TYR A 208 -4.71 -29.99 18.65
N THR A 209 -3.47 -30.14 18.18
CA THR A 209 -2.78 -31.44 18.16
C THR A 209 -2.47 -31.92 19.59
N ILE A 210 -2.17 -31.02 20.52
CA ILE A 210 -2.04 -31.34 21.95
C ILE A 210 -3.39 -31.79 22.53
N ILE A 211 -4.49 -31.11 22.19
CA ILE A 211 -5.85 -31.54 22.59
C ILE A 211 -6.17 -32.94 22.03
N GLN A 212 -5.78 -33.22 20.79
CA GLN A 212 -5.91 -34.56 20.22
C GLN A 212 -5.15 -35.61 21.04
N GLN A 213 -3.88 -35.34 21.38
CA GLN A 213 -3.09 -36.26 22.22
C GLN A 213 -3.70 -36.44 23.62
N LEU A 214 -4.18 -35.36 24.24
CA LEU A 214 -4.85 -35.39 25.53
C LEU A 214 -6.07 -36.32 25.51
N ILE A 215 -6.91 -36.20 24.47
CA ILE A 215 -8.09 -37.05 24.33
C ILE A 215 -7.69 -38.52 24.20
N GLU A 216 -6.64 -38.84 23.44
CA GLU A 216 -6.14 -40.23 23.30
C GLU A 216 -5.61 -40.77 24.64
N ASP A 217 -4.84 -39.97 25.40
CA ASP A 217 -4.23 -40.38 26.67
C ASP A 217 -5.26 -40.58 27.80
N VAL A 218 -6.32 -39.77 27.81
CA VAL A 218 -7.38 -39.82 28.82
C VAL A 218 -8.41 -40.90 28.50
N SER A 219 -8.75 -41.06 27.21
CA SER A 219 -9.77 -42.02 26.78
C SER A 219 -9.23 -43.45 26.60
N GLY A 220 -7.94 -43.59 26.30
CA GLY A 220 -7.32 -44.86 25.95
C GLY A 220 -7.71 -45.38 24.55
N VAL A 221 -8.39 -44.57 23.74
CA VAL A 221 -8.76 -44.90 22.36
C VAL A 221 -8.23 -43.85 21.39
N ARG A 222 -8.22 -44.18 20.10
CA ARG A 222 -7.84 -43.26 19.02
C ARG A 222 -8.79 -42.06 18.95
N PHE A 223 -8.28 -40.91 18.53
CA PHE A 223 -9.06 -39.66 18.46
C PHE A 223 -10.39 -39.80 17.70
N GLU A 224 -10.39 -40.44 16.53
CA GLU A 224 -11.61 -40.64 15.75
C GLU A 224 -12.69 -41.45 16.49
N ALA A 225 -12.29 -42.43 17.30
CA ALA A 225 -13.23 -43.24 18.10
C ALA A 225 -13.78 -42.44 19.28
N ALA A 226 -12.94 -41.63 19.92
CA ALA A 226 -13.37 -40.74 21.00
C ALA A 226 -14.41 -39.71 20.52
N VAL A 227 -14.19 -39.08 19.36
CA VAL A 227 -15.17 -38.15 18.76
C VAL A 227 -16.43 -38.88 18.30
N GLN A 228 -16.28 -40.07 17.71
CA GLN A 228 -17.41 -40.89 17.29
C GLN A 228 -18.36 -41.20 18.45
N ASP A 229 -17.81 -41.56 19.62
CA ASP A 229 -18.60 -41.90 20.81
C ASP A 229 -19.14 -40.66 21.54
N ALA A 230 -18.38 -39.57 21.56
CA ALA A 230 -18.76 -38.34 22.25
C ALA A 230 -19.79 -37.49 21.47
N ILE A 231 -19.74 -37.49 20.13
CA ILE A 231 -20.49 -36.55 19.30
C ILE A 231 -21.26 -37.27 18.19
N PHE A 232 -20.58 -38.04 17.33
CA PHE A 232 -21.22 -38.49 16.08
C PHE A 232 -22.30 -39.55 16.30
N LYS A 233 -22.10 -40.54 17.17
CA LYS A 233 -23.11 -41.56 17.48
C LYS A 233 -24.31 -40.99 18.23
N PRO A 234 -24.15 -40.20 19.33
CA PRO A 234 -25.29 -39.62 20.04
C PRO A 234 -26.20 -38.79 19.15
N LEU A 235 -25.63 -38.06 18.19
CA LEU A 235 -26.36 -37.16 17.29
C LEU A 235 -26.71 -37.79 15.93
N GLY A 236 -26.30 -39.03 15.66
CA GLY A 236 -26.56 -39.69 14.37
C GLY A 236 -25.83 -39.08 13.17
N LEU A 237 -24.67 -38.43 13.37
CA LEU A 237 -23.87 -37.74 12.34
C LEU A 237 -23.10 -38.72 11.45
N SER A 238 -23.84 -39.52 10.69
CA SER A 238 -23.32 -40.62 9.87
C SER A 238 -22.55 -40.18 8.62
N SER A 239 -22.52 -38.89 8.31
CA SER A 239 -21.74 -38.33 7.20
C SER A 239 -20.43 -37.68 7.65
N SER A 240 -20.04 -37.89 8.92
CA SER A 240 -18.86 -37.28 9.53
C SER A 240 -17.82 -38.32 9.96
N SER A 241 -16.55 -38.04 9.67
CA SER A 241 -15.44 -38.91 10.11
C SER A 241 -14.13 -38.14 10.27
N PHE A 242 -13.30 -38.61 11.21
CA PHE A 242 -11.91 -38.21 11.39
C PHE A 242 -10.92 -39.30 10.94
N GLU A 243 -11.40 -40.40 10.36
CA GLU A 243 -10.54 -41.43 9.80
C GLU A 243 -9.75 -40.89 8.61
N GLN A 244 -8.51 -41.36 8.47
CA GLN A 244 -7.57 -40.96 7.42
C GLN A 244 -6.90 -42.24 6.89
N PRO A 245 -7.27 -42.73 5.69
CA PRO A 245 -8.31 -42.23 4.78
C PRO A 245 -9.74 -42.35 5.35
N ILE A 246 -10.69 -41.61 4.78
CA ILE A 246 -12.11 -41.68 5.18
C ILE A 246 -12.76 -43.00 4.75
N PRO A 247 -13.83 -43.45 5.42
CA PRO A 247 -14.52 -44.69 5.06
C PRO A 247 -15.03 -44.69 3.61
N GLU A 248 -15.05 -45.86 2.98
CA GLU A 248 -15.44 -46.04 1.57
C GLU A 248 -16.81 -45.43 1.23
N ALA A 249 -17.77 -45.52 2.16
CA ALA A 249 -19.11 -44.94 2.00
C ALA A 249 -19.11 -43.40 1.95
N LEU A 250 -18.16 -42.73 2.62
CA LEU A 250 -17.98 -41.27 2.51
C LEU A 250 -17.16 -40.93 1.25
N MET A 251 -16.14 -41.74 0.94
CA MET A 251 -15.32 -41.59 -0.26
C MET A 251 -16.15 -41.57 -1.54
N ALA A 252 -17.18 -42.42 -1.65
CA ALA A 252 -18.06 -42.51 -2.83
C ALA A 252 -18.86 -41.23 -3.12
N ARG A 253 -18.97 -40.31 -2.15
CA ARG A 253 -19.73 -39.05 -2.24
C ARG A 253 -18.92 -37.84 -1.79
N ARG A 254 -17.59 -37.93 -1.78
CA ARG A 254 -16.73 -36.80 -1.43
C ARG A 254 -16.70 -35.76 -2.56
N ALA A 255 -16.47 -34.52 -2.20
CA ALA A 255 -16.02 -33.51 -3.15
C ALA A 255 -14.51 -33.64 -3.43
N SER A 256 -14.10 -33.19 -4.61
CA SER A 256 -12.72 -32.90 -4.99
C SER A 256 -12.47 -31.41 -4.77
N GLY A 257 -11.32 -31.03 -4.21
CA GLY A 257 -10.98 -29.65 -3.90
C GLY A 257 -10.30 -28.94 -5.07
N TYR A 258 -10.51 -27.63 -5.23
CA TYR A 258 -10.05 -26.86 -6.39
C TYR A 258 -9.28 -25.57 -6.02
N THR A 259 -8.26 -25.24 -6.81
CA THR A 259 -7.61 -23.92 -6.78
C THR A 259 -8.55 -22.81 -7.27
N GLU A 260 -8.16 -21.55 -7.09
CA GLU A 260 -8.86 -20.37 -7.63
C GLU A 260 -8.97 -20.36 -9.18
N GLN A 261 -8.16 -21.18 -9.86
CA GLN A 261 -8.19 -21.39 -11.31
C GLN A 261 -8.85 -22.72 -11.70
N LEU A 262 -9.65 -23.31 -10.80
CA LEU A 262 -10.38 -24.57 -11.00
C LEU A 262 -9.49 -25.79 -11.29
N SER A 263 -8.23 -25.77 -10.85
CA SER A 263 -7.37 -26.96 -10.93
C SER A 263 -7.61 -27.88 -9.74
N ALA A 264 -7.82 -29.16 -10.00
CA ALA A 264 -8.10 -30.13 -8.93
C ALA A 264 -6.86 -30.43 -8.09
N TYR A 265 -7.01 -30.40 -6.77
CA TYR A 265 -6.03 -30.96 -5.84
C TYR A 265 -6.14 -32.50 -5.80
N PRO A 266 -5.02 -33.20 -5.56
CA PRO A 266 -5.07 -34.63 -5.27
C PRO A 266 -5.81 -34.88 -3.95
N TYR A 267 -6.36 -36.09 -3.77
CA TYR A 267 -6.91 -36.50 -2.48
C TYR A 267 -5.79 -36.59 -1.44
N GLN A 268 -5.99 -35.91 -0.31
CA GLN A 268 -4.99 -35.72 0.74
C GLN A 268 -5.51 -36.19 2.10
N LEU A 269 -4.56 -36.60 2.95
CA LEU A 269 -4.75 -37.06 4.32
C LEU A 269 -4.22 -36.01 5.31
N TYR A 270 -4.93 -35.89 6.44
CA TYR A 270 -4.67 -34.86 7.46
C TYR A 270 -4.46 -35.50 8.85
N PRO A 271 -3.23 -35.91 9.21
CA PRO A 271 -2.96 -36.61 10.47
C PRO A 271 -3.18 -35.73 11.73
N PHE A 272 -3.16 -34.40 11.57
CA PHE A 272 -3.50 -33.39 12.58
C PHE A 272 -5.02 -33.23 12.76
N LYS A 273 -5.69 -34.36 13.03
CA LYS A 273 -7.15 -34.50 13.03
C LYS A 273 -7.88 -33.45 13.86
N GLY A 274 -7.49 -33.25 15.12
CA GLY A 274 -8.14 -32.29 16.01
C GLY A 274 -8.05 -30.84 15.54
N ALA A 275 -7.02 -30.52 14.75
CA ALA A 275 -6.83 -29.18 14.19
C ALA A 275 -7.52 -29.01 12.82
N GLY A 276 -7.66 -30.05 12.00
CA GLY A 276 -8.16 -29.86 10.63
C GLY A 276 -8.64 -31.08 9.84
N GLY A 277 -8.77 -32.26 10.45
CA GLY A 277 -8.94 -33.52 9.70
C GLY A 277 -10.36 -34.06 9.55
N VAL A 278 -11.41 -33.30 9.91
CA VAL A 278 -12.79 -33.76 9.74
C VAL A 278 -13.19 -33.77 8.26
N TRP A 279 -13.84 -34.84 7.82
CA TRP A 279 -14.66 -34.86 6.61
C TRP A 279 -16.12 -34.97 7.02
N THR A 280 -16.98 -34.09 6.51
CA THR A 280 -18.35 -33.92 7.01
C THR A 280 -19.27 -33.25 5.98
N THR A 281 -20.52 -32.97 6.35
CA THR A 281 -21.51 -32.22 5.59
C THR A 281 -21.95 -30.98 6.38
N PRO A 282 -22.48 -29.94 5.71
CA PRO A 282 -23.10 -28.81 6.41
C PRO A 282 -24.21 -29.24 7.36
N THR A 283 -25.01 -30.24 6.98
CA THR A 283 -26.12 -30.76 7.79
C THR A 283 -25.64 -31.38 9.10
N ASP A 284 -24.61 -32.23 9.06
CA ASP A 284 -24.10 -32.88 10.27
C ASP A 284 -23.53 -31.84 11.25
N LEU A 285 -22.79 -30.85 10.74
CA LEU A 285 -22.25 -29.77 11.56
C LEU A 285 -23.35 -28.82 12.09
N ALA A 286 -24.42 -28.61 11.34
CA ALA A 286 -25.57 -27.82 11.77
C ALA A 286 -26.28 -28.49 12.96
N HIS A 287 -26.44 -29.82 12.94
CA HIS A 287 -26.96 -30.56 14.09
C HIS A 287 -26.02 -30.49 15.29
N PHE A 288 -24.71 -30.69 15.10
CA PHE A 288 -23.72 -30.56 16.17
C PHE A 288 -23.82 -29.21 16.89
N VAL A 289 -23.85 -28.12 16.13
CA VAL A 289 -23.88 -26.78 16.73
C VAL A 289 -25.23 -26.46 17.37
N MET A 290 -26.34 -26.92 16.77
CA MET A 290 -27.67 -26.70 17.33
C MET A 290 -27.83 -27.43 18.66
N THR A 291 -27.31 -28.65 18.80
CA THR A 291 -27.31 -29.36 20.08
C THR A 291 -26.56 -28.58 21.17
N LEU A 292 -25.44 -27.91 20.84
CA LEU A 292 -24.73 -27.08 21.82
C LEU A 292 -25.56 -25.86 22.27
N ILE A 293 -26.31 -25.25 21.35
CA ILE A 293 -27.23 -24.15 21.67
C ILE A 293 -28.40 -24.68 22.51
N GLU A 294 -28.91 -25.88 22.23
CA GLU A 294 -29.95 -26.53 23.03
C GLU A 294 -29.47 -26.88 24.44
N ASP A 295 -28.25 -27.40 24.59
CA ASP A 295 -27.61 -27.66 25.90
C ASP A 295 -27.51 -26.36 26.72
N TYR A 296 -27.16 -25.24 26.06
CA TYR A 296 -27.14 -23.90 26.68
C TYR A 296 -28.52 -23.45 27.19
N HIS A 297 -29.59 -23.62 26.40
CA HIS A 297 -30.93 -23.10 26.77
C HIS A 297 -31.73 -24.04 27.67
N THR A 298 -31.71 -25.33 27.36
CA THR A 298 -32.65 -26.30 27.91
C THR A 298 -32.06 -27.17 29.01
N GLY A 299 -30.73 -27.26 29.10
CA GLY A 299 -30.04 -28.20 30.01
C GLY A 299 -30.39 -29.65 29.72
N GLN A 300 -30.61 -29.98 28.45
CA GLN A 300 -30.77 -31.38 28.02
C GLN A 300 -29.50 -32.21 28.24
N ASP A 301 -28.34 -31.53 28.32
CA ASP A 301 -27.03 -32.09 28.59
C ASP A 301 -26.67 -33.24 27.63
N THR A 302 -27.01 -33.06 26.35
CA THR A 302 -26.83 -34.08 25.30
C THR A 302 -25.36 -34.30 24.98
N LEU A 303 -24.60 -33.21 24.82
CA LEU A 303 -23.16 -33.27 24.60
C LEU A 303 -22.37 -32.87 25.85
N ILE A 304 -22.75 -31.75 26.47
CA ILE A 304 -22.10 -31.18 27.65
C ILE A 304 -23.16 -30.53 28.55
N SER A 305 -22.84 -30.33 29.83
CA SER A 305 -23.74 -29.66 30.76
C SER A 305 -24.05 -28.22 30.33
N GLN A 306 -25.23 -27.73 30.74
CA GLN A 306 -25.61 -26.32 30.59
C GLN A 306 -24.52 -25.34 31.11
N GLU A 307 -23.82 -25.70 32.19
CA GLU A 307 -22.73 -24.89 32.75
C GLU A 307 -21.55 -24.77 31.77
N LEU A 308 -21.09 -25.88 31.19
CA LEU A 308 -20.02 -25.87 30.20
C LEU A 308 -20.43 -25.18 28.90
N ALA A 309 -21.68 -25.38 28.46
CA ALA A 309 -22.24 -24.67 27.30
C ALA A 309 -22.29 -23.15 27.57
N ALA A 310 -22.67 -22.73 28.78
CA ALA A 310 -22.67 -21.33 29.19
C ALA A 310 -21.26 -20.73 29.22
N ASP A 311 -20.26 -21.48 29.70
CA ASP A 311 -18.85 -21.10 29.64
C ASP A 311 -18.40 -20.87 28.18
N MET A 312 -18.81 -21.77 27.29
CA MET A 312 -18.46 -21.71 25.87
C MET A 312 -18.99 -20.44 25.20
N PHE A 313 -20.27 -20.13 25.43
CA PHE A 313 -20.95 -18.97 24.86
C PHE A 313 -20.85 -17.70 25.71
N ALA A 314 -20.12 -17.71 26.83
CA ALA A 314 -19.98 -16.55 27.71
C ALA A 314 -19.48 -15.30 26.97
N ARG A 315 -19.99 -14.11 27.34
CA ARG A 315 -19.62 -12.78 26.81
C ARG A 315 -18.23 -12.34 27.25
N THR A 316 -17.22 -13.10 26.83
CA THR A 316 -15.81 -12.89 27.13
C THR A 316 -15.00 -13.01 25.84
N PRO A 317 -13.78 -12.45 25.78
CA PRO A 317 -12.89 -12.63 24.64
C PRO A 317 -12.32 -14.06 24.51
N VAL A 318 -12.47 -14.90 25.55
CA VAL A 318 -11.98 -16.29 25.57
C VAL A 318 -12.76 -17.11 24.54
N ARG A 319 -12.04 -17.77 23.62
CA ARG A 319 -12.62 -18.56 22.53
C ARG A 319 -12.67 -20.04 22.87
N LEU A 320 -13.70 -20.49 23.58
CA LEU A 320 -13.87 -21.91 23.89
C LEU A 320 -14.36 -22.73 22.68
N GLY A 321 -13.62 -22.69 21.58
CA GLY A 321 -13.95 -23.38 20.33
C GLY A 321 -14.60 -22.48 19.28
N PHE A 322 -15.15 -21.33 19.67
CA PHE A 322 -15.76 -20.37 18.75
C PHE A 322 -15.29 -18.94 19.00
N LYS A 323 -15.20 -18.14 17.93
CA LYS A 323 -15.13 -16.67 18.05
C LYS A 323 -16.54 -16.16 18.33
N LYS A 324 -16.67 -15.19 19.24
CA LYS A 324 -17.96 -14.61 19.63
C LYS A 324 -18.04 -13.14 19.21
N HIS A 325 -19.23 -12.74 18.81
CA HIS A 325 -19.63 -11.39 18.40
C HIS A 325 -20.86 -10.99 19.21
N TYR A 326 -20.77 -9.85 19.86
CA TYR A 326 -21.85 -9.25 20.63
C TYR A 326 -21.69 -7.74 20.53
N VAL A 327 -22.81 -7.02 20.59
CA VAL A 327 -22.87 -5.56 20.52
C VAL A 327 -23.66 -5.03 21.70
N ASP A 328 -23.29 -3.84 22.17
CA ASP A 328 -23.99 -3.19 23.28
C ASP A 328 -25.47 -2.96 22.94
N GLY A 329 -26.35 -3.33 23.87
CA GLY A 329 -27.80 -3.21 23.72
C GLY A 329 -28.49 -4.39 23.02
N SER A 330 -27.76 -5.44 22.64
CA SER A 330 -28.33 -6.72 22.19
C SER A 330 -28.03 -7.82 23.21
N ASP A 331 -29.01 -8.69 23.49
CA ASP A 331 -28.82 -9.91 24.30
C ASP A 331 -28.27 -11.08 23.46
N ASP A 332 -28.32 -10.97 22.14
CA ASP A 332 -27.80 -11.98 21.22
C ASP A 332 -26.27 -12.10 21.25
N ILE A 333 -25.81 -13.36 21.17
CA ILE A 333 -24.41 -13.76 21.00
C ILE A 333 -24.35 -14.53 19.69
N VAL A 334 -23.73 -13.92 18.69
CA VAL A 334 -23.42 -14.61 17.43
C VAL A 334 -22.03 -15.19 17.56
N PHE A 335 -21.83 -16.43 17.16
CA PHE A 335 -20.53 -17.07 17.20
C PHE A 335 -20.20 -17.67 15.85
N ASP A 336 -18.91 -17.77 15.54
CA ASP A 336 -18.44 -18.38 14.30
C ASP A 336 -17.19 -19.23 14.51
N HIS A 337 -16.96 -20.09 13.51
CA HIS A 337 -15.66 -20.66 13.22
C HIS A 337 -15.56 -20.86 11.71
N TRP A 338 -14.35 -20.72 11.17
CA TRP A 338 -14.07 -20.93 9.75
C TRP A 338 -12.92 -21.91 9.56
N GLY A 339 -12.79 -22.48 8.37
CA GLY A 339 -11.75 -23.44 8.05
C GLY A 339 -11.29 -23.34 6.61
N SER A 340 -9.98 -23.47 6.40
CA SER A 340 -9.34 -23.54 5.09
C SER A 340 -8.27 -24.63 5.08
N ILE A 341 -8.27 -25.42 4.02
CA ILE A 341 -7.17 -26.29 3.59
C ILE A 341 -7.14 -26.25 2.06
N PRO A 342 -6.06 -26.69 1.40
CA PRO A 342 -6.00 -26.67 -0.07
C PRO A 342 -7.23 -27.31 -0.71
N GLY A 343 -7.94 -26.52 -1.51
CA GLY A 343 -9.13 -26.88 -2.25
C GLY A 343 -10.45 -26.85 -1.48
N PHE A 344 -10.47 -26.48 -0.20
CA PHE A 344 -11.70 -26.47 0.61
C PHE A 344 -11.74 -25.28 1.56
N THR A 345 -12.89 -24.61 1.59
CA THR A 345 -13.21 -23.62 2.63
C THR A 345 -14.54 -23.97 3.30
N SER A 346 -14.67 -23.57 4.56
CA SER A 346 -15.85 -23.88 5.38
C SER A 346 -16.13 -22.76 6.37
N TYR A 347 -17.41 -22.54 6.64
CA TYR A 347 -17.88 -21.51 7.57
C TYR A 347 -19.08 -22.01 8.37
N LEU A 348 -19.01 -21.84 9.68
CA LEU A 348 -20.07 -22.12 10.62
C LEU A 348 -20.33 -20.83 11.40
N VAL A 349 -21.59 -20.42 11.47
CA VAL A 349 -22.05 -19.27 12.24
C VAL A 349 -23.39 -19.59 12.89
N GLY A 350 -23.61 -19.14 14.12
CA GLY A 350 -24.89 -19.32 14.81
C GLY A 350 -25.22 -18.17 15.75
N SER A 351 -26.50 -18.00 16.03
CA SER A 351 -27.05 -17.09 17.02
C SER A 351 -27.58 -17.90 18.19
N VAL A 352 -27.03 -17.65 19.37
CA VAL A 352 -27.48 -18.34 20.60
C VAL A 352 -28.90 -17.92 20.94
N GLU A 353 -29.21 -16.62 20.94
CA GLU A 353 -30.52 -16.12 21.35
C GLU A 353 -31.63 -16.57 20.37
N HIS A 354 -31.37 -16.51 19.07
CA HIS A 354 -32.36 -16.91 18.07
C HIS A 354 -32.44 -18.44 17.88
N GLN A 355 -31.57 -19.22 18.53
CA GLN A 355 -31.50 -20.69 18.39
C GLN A 355 -31.39 -21.14 16.93
N GLN A 356 -30.46 -20.52 16.20
CA GLN A 356 -30.28 -20.75 14.77
C GLN A 356 -28.80 -20.89 14.42
N ALA A 357 -28.52 -21.66 13.38
CA ALA A 357 -27.17 -21.75 12.82
C ALA A 357 -27.17 -21.98 11.31
N LEU A 358 -26.07 -21.58 10.68
CA LEU A 358 -25.77 -21.75 9.27
C LEU A 358 -24.39 -22.38 9.13
N VAL A 359 -24.32 -23.46 8.37
CA VAL A 359 -23.05 -24.06 7.94
C VAL A 359 -22.97 -23.99 6.42
N ILE A 360 -21.83 -23.56 5.90
CA ILE A 360 -21.53 -23.45 4.47
C ILE A 360 -20.18 -24.11 4.21
N MET A 361 -20.09 -24.92 3.16
CA MET A 361 -18.85 -25.57 2.74
C MET A 361 -18.71 -25.46 1.24
N THR A 362 -17.51 -25.12 0.76
CA THR A 362 -17.16 -25.14 -0.67
C THR A 362 -15.96 -26.06 -0.90
N ASN A 363 -15.84 -26.52 -2.13
CA ASN A 363 -14.65 -27.20 -2.62
C ASN A 363 -13.76 -26.26 -3.46
N SER A 364 -13.51 -25.04 -2.96
CA SER A 364 -12.62 -24.07 -3.61
C SER A 364 -11.86 -23.21 -2.59
N ASP A 365 -10.60 -22.86 -2.90
CA ASP A 365 -9.72 -22.04 -2.05
C ASP A 365 -10.29 -20.64 -1.72
N ASN A 366 -11.03 -20.06 -2.66
CA ASN A 366 -11.52 -18.69 -2.63
C ASN A 366 -13.01 -18.56 -2.23
N GLY A 367 -13.57 -19.56 -1.53
CA GLY A 367 -14.99 -19.58 -1.16
C GLY A 367 -15.41 -18.60 -0.04
N PHE A 368 -14.49 -18.01 0.71
CA PHE A 368 -14.83 -17.25 1.94
C PHE A 368 -15.69 -16.01 1.70
N ASN A 369 -15.43 -15.25 0.62
CA ASN A 369 -16.20 -14.04 0.35
C ASN A 369 -17.68 -14.36 0.10
N LEU A 370 -17.95 -15.42 -0.66
CA LEU A 370 -19.30 -15.95 -0.86
C LEU A 370 -19.95 -16.38 0.46
N MET A 371 -19.23 -17.17 1.28
CA MET A 371 -19.76 -17.63 2.58
C MET A 371 -20.11 -16.48 3.51
N ALA A 372 -19.24 -15.48 3.60
CA ALA A 372 -19.46 -14.31 4.43
C ALA A 372 -20.67 -13.49 3.94
N ALA A 373 -20.84 -13.34 2.62
CA ALA A 373 -21.99 -12.64 2.05
C ALA A 373 -23.31 -13.39 2.31
N ILE A 374 -23.33 -14.71 2.14
CA ILE A 374 -24.51 -15.54 2.48
C ILE A 374 -24.84 -15.39 3.97
N ALA A 375 -23.86 -15.56 4.85
CA ALA A 375 -24.05 -15.47 6.29
C ALA A 375 -24.57 -14.10 6.75
N ARG A 376 -24.05 -13.00 6.19
CA ARG A 376 -24.57 -11.65 6.47
C ARG A 376 -26.00 -11.47 5.99
N THR A 377 -26.34 -12.05 4.85
CA THR A 377 -27.71 -11.96 4.29
C THR A 377 -28.70 -12.75 5.15
N VAL A 378 -28.31 -13.93 5.62
CA VAL A 378 -29.05 -14.71 6.62
C VAL A 378 -29.19 -13.92 7.92
N ALA A 379 -28.10 -13.32 8.43
CA ALA A 379 -28.13 -12.50 9.64
C ALA A 379 -29.07 -11.29 9.52
N GLN A 380 -29.07 -10.62 8.36
CA GLN A 380 -29.99 -9.51 8.08
C GLN A 380 -31.45 -9.98 8.10
N HIS A 381 -31.74 -11.11 7.47
CA HIS A 381 -33.08 -11.64 7.33
C HIS A 381 -33.66 -12.15 8.66
N TYR A 382 -32.84 -12.85 9.45
CA TYR A 382 -33.27 -13.46 10.72
C TYR A 382 -32.99 -12.62 11.97
N GLY A 383 -32.35 -11.46 11.83
CA GLY A 383 -32.24 -10.48 12.91
C GLY A 383 -30.99 -10.59 13.78
N TRP A 384 -29.96 -11.34 13.38
CA TRP A 384 -28.71 -11.51 14.12
C TRP A 384 -27.89 -10.22 14.15
N GLN A 385 -28.11 -9.38 15.16
CA GLN A 385 -27.60 -8.00 15.18
C GLN A 385 -26.08 -7.86 15.00
N PRO A 386 -25.22 -8.68 15.64
CA PRO A 386 -23.76 -8.50 15.55
C PRO A 386 -23.17 -8.69 14.15
N THR A 387 -23.88 -9.38 13.24
CA THR A 387 -23.37 -9.75 11.91
C THR A 387 -24.15 -9.11 10.76
N LYS A 388 -25.02 -8.14 11.05
CA LYS A 388 -25.68 -7.34 10.03
C LYS A 388 -24.71 -6.41 9.30
N PRO A 389 -24.98 -6.09 8.03
CA PRO A 389 -24.18 -5.13 7.29
C PRO A 389 -24.30 -3.72 7.89
N LYS A 390 -23.21 -2.94 7.80
CA LYS A 390 -23.21 -1.54 8.21
C LYS A 390 -23.82 -0.67 7.12
N VAL A 391 -24.90 0.03 7.45
CA VAL A 391 -25.58 0.94 6.52
C VAL A 391 -25.16 2.37 6.81
N PHE A 392 -24.57 3.04 5.82
CA PHE A 392 -24.08 4.41 5.94
C PHE A 392 -25.00 5.41 5.25
N GLN A 393 -25.12 6.60 5.85
CA GLN A 393 -25.79 7.75 5.25
C GLN A 393 -24.74 8.71 4.68
N ARG A 394 -25.09 9.43 3.60
CA ARG A 394 -24.24 10.50 3.07
C ARG A 394 -24.11 11.61 4.09
N VAL A 395 -22.88 12.11 4.24
CA VAL A 395 -22.56 13.27 5.07
C VAL A 395 -22.04 14.38 4.15
N ALA A 396 -22.56 15.59 4.33
CA ALA A 396 -22.02 16.75 3.64
C ALA A 396 -20.70 17.18 4.31
N LEU A 397 -19.62 17.26 3.53
CA LEU A 397 -18.34 17.79 3.98
C LEU A 397 -18.01 19.04 3.14
N ALA A 398 -17.51 20.09 3.80
CA ALA A 398 -17.08 21.30 3.11
C ALA A 398 -15.79 21.02 2.31
N PRO A 399 -15.65 21.48 1.05
CA PRO A 399 -14.49 21.15 0.20
C PRO A 399 -13.14 21.49 0.83
N GLU A 400 -13.07 22.55 1.64
CA GLU A 400 -11.84 23.01 2.29
C GLU A 400 -11.33 22.03 3.35
N LYS A 401 -12.17 21.09 3.81
CA LYS A 401 -11.76 20.02 4.72
C LYS A 401 -11.13 18.82 4.00
N LEU A 402 -11.30 18.71 2.68
CA LEU A 402 -10.87 17.53 1.93
C LEU A 402 -9.36 17.48 1.70
N ASP A 403 -8.69 18.64 1.67
CA ASP A 403 -7.24 18.74 1.46
C ASP A 403 -6.43 17.98 2.53
N ALA A 404 -6.99 17.83 3.75
CA ALA A 404 -6.36 17.05 4.82
C ALA A 404 -6.23 15.55 4.48
N PHE A 405 -7.01 15.05 3.53
CA PHE A 405 -7.03 13.64 3.13
C PHE A 405 -6.25 13.36 1.85
N VAL A 406 -5.77 14.40 1.16
CA VAL A 406 -4.96 14.27 -0.05
C VAL A 406 -3.59 13.67 0.28
N GLY A 407 -3.12 12.80 -0.60
CA GLY A 407 -1.81 12.15 -0.53
C GLY A 407 -1.86 10.67 -0.91
N GLU A 408 -0.70 10.04 -0.79
CA GLU A 408 -0.52 8.62 -1.07
C GLU A 408 -0.38 7.83 0.24
N PHE A 409 -0.92 6.62 0.27
CA PHE A 409 -0.91 5.73 1.42
C PHE A 409 -0.45 4.33 0.98
N GLY A 410 0.26 3.65 1.88
CA GLY A 410 0.90 2.37 1.60
C GLY A 410 2.41 2.51 1.41
N ARG A 411 3.11 1.37 1.40
CA ARG A 411 4.56 1.35 1.17
C ARG A 411 4.85 1.19 -0.33
N PRO A 412 5.86 1.89 -0.87
CA PRO A 412 6.26 1.75 -2.27
C PRO A 412 7.02 0.44 -2.56
N ASP A 413 7.03 -0.53 -1.65
CA ASP A 413 7.80 -1.78 -1.76
C ASP A 413 7.12 -2.86 -2.63
N GLY A 414 5.90 -2.60 -3.12
CA GLY A 414 5.16 -3.44 -4.06
C GLY A 414 4.46 -4.65 -3.45
N ASN A 415 4.56 -4.86 -2.12
CA ASN A 415 3.93 -6.01 -1.45
C ASN A 415 2.51 -5.70 -0.97
N GLU A 416 2.16 -4.42 -0.82
CA GLU A 416 0.84 -3.97 -0.39
C GLU A 416 0.18 -3.06 -1.44
N PRO A 417 -1.16 -3.05 -1.54
CA PRO A 417 -1.87 -2.10 -2.41
C PRO A 417 -1.51 -0.66 -2.05
N GLN A 418 -1.46 0.26 -3.00
CA GLN A 418 -1.27 1.68 -2.71
C GLN A 418 -2.54 2.46 -3.03
N HIS A 419 -2.81 3.52 -2.26
CA HIS A 419 -3.99 4.34 -2.42
C HIS A 419 -3.59 5.81 -2.52
N ALA A 420 -3.88 6.42 -3.65
CA ALA A 420 -3.70 7.85 -3.87
C ALA A 420 -5.05 8.57 -3.80
N PHE A 421 -5.09 9.71 -3.11
CA PHE A 421 -6.29 10.52 -2.95
C PHE A 421 -6.06 11.93 -3.44
N GLN A 422 -7.05 12.48 -4.16
CA GLN A 422 -7.03 13.83 -4.68
C GLN A 422 -8.43 14.46 -4.64
N VAL A 423 -8.50 15.77 -4.39
CA VAL A 423 -9.74 16.53 -4.57
C VAL A 423 -9.93 16.83 -6.05
N ARG A 424 -11.08 16.43 -6.60
CA ARG A 424 -11.50 16.74 -7.98
C ARG A 424 -12.97 17.09 -7.96
N SER A 425 -13.36 18.16 -8.66
CA SER A 425 -14.75 18.61 -8.72
C SER A 425 -15.44 18.67 -7.35
N GLU A 426 -14.75 19.26 -6.36
CA GLU A 426 -15.21 19.42 -4.96
C GLU A 426 -15.44 18.11 -4.17
N ALA A 427 -14.99 16.96 -4.66
CA ALA A 427 -15.08 15.67 -3.97
C ALA A 427 -13.71 14.98 -3.86
N LEU A 428 -13.52 14.19 -2.81
CA LEU A 428 -12.35 13.33 -2.70
C LEU A 428 -12.48 12.16 -3.68
N HIS A 429 -11.42 11.87 -4.42
CA HIS A 429 -11.34 10.73 -5.32
C HIS A 429 -10.20 9.82 -4.87
N VAL A 430 -10.34 8.52 -5.14
CA VAL A 430 -9.28 7.52 -4.98
C VAL A 430 -8.84 7.01 -6.35
N ALA A 431 -7.54 6.76 -6.51
CA ALA A 431 -7.02 6.12 -7.72
C ALA A 431 -7.36 4.62 -7.75
N VAL A 432 -7.95 4.15 -8.85
CA VAL A 432 -8.30 2.75 -9.12
C VAL A 432 -7.98 2.45 -10.58
N ASP A 433 -7.10 1.48 -10.86
CA ASP A 433 -6.72 1.06 -12.22
C ASP A 433 -6.40 2.24 -13.18
N GLU A 434 -5.58 3.18 -12.72
CA GLU A 434 -5.20 4.43 -13.44
C GLU A 434 -6.32 5.47 -13.60
N GLU A 435 -7.53 5.19 -13.14
CA GLU A 435 -8.66 6.13 -13.11
C GLU A 435 -8.91 6.71 -11.72
N TRP A 436 -9.71 7.77 -11.63
CA TRP A 436 -10.06 8.43 -10.37
C TRP A 436 -11.54 8.22 -10.05
N ALA A 437 -11.83 7.42 -9.04
CA ALA A 437 -13.19 7.12 -8.61
C ALA A 437 -13.66 8.10 -7.50
N PRO A 438 -14.84 8.74 -7.63
CA PRO A 438 -15.35 9.65 -6.63
C PRO A 438 -15.76 8.91 -5.36
N LEU A 439 -15.39 9.46 -4.21
CA LEU A 439 -15.78 8.93 -2.90
C LEU A 439 -16.95 9.71 -2.29
N VAL A 440 -17.75 9.01 -1.49
CA VAL A 440 -18.85 9.60 -0.72
C VAL A 440 -18.46 9.69 0.75
N ALA A 441 -18.53 10.88 1.33
CA ALA A 441 -18.32 11.06 2.75
C ALA A 441 -19.46 10.41 3.56
N ILE A 442 -19.10 9.61 4.56
CA ILE A 442 -20.01 8.91 5.48
C ILE A 442 -19.68 9.23 6.95
N GLY A 443 -18.76 10.17 7.17
CA GLY A 443 -18.33 10.71 8.44
C GLY A 443 -17.30 11.82 8.22
N GLU A 444 -16.78 12.42 9.29
CA GLU A 444 -15.82 13.53 9.17
C GLU A 444 -14.48 13.13 8.54
N ARG A 445 -14.09 11.85 8.66
CA ARG A 445 -12.82 11.29 8.16
C ARG A 445 -13.00 9.91 7.52
N THR A 446 -14.24 9.58 7.16
CA THR A 446 -14.58 8.27 6.62
C THR A 446 -15.35 8.44 5.34
N PHE A 447 -14.88 7.74 4.32
CA PHE A 447 -15.43 7.77 2.98
C PHE A 447 -15.74 6.36 2.52
N ILE A 448 -16.65 6.23 1.56
CA ILE A 448 -16.95 4.96 0.90
C ILE A 448 -16.85 5.15 -0.62
N ASP A 449 -16.22 4.19 -1.28
CA ASP A 449 -16.37 3.99 -2.71
C ASP A 449 -17.68 3.20 -2.94
N PRO A 450 -18.71 3.81 -3.53
CA PRO A 450 -20.01 3.17 -3.69
C PRO A 450 -20.03 2.10 -4.79
N ALA A 451 -18.99 2.01 -5.64
CA ALA A 451 -18.89 0.95 -6.65
C ALA A 451 -18.41 -0.38 -6.04
N SER A 452 -17.41 -0.31 -5.15
CA SER A 452 -16.82 -1.49 -4.49
C SER A 452 -17.30 -1.72 -3.05
N ASN A 453 -18.09 -0.81 -2.47
CA ASN A 453 -18.44 -0.79 -1.05
C ASN A 453 -17.22 -0.74 -0.10
N THR A 454 -16.05 -0.35 -0.61
CA THR A 454 -14.84 -0.19 0.19
C THR A 454 -14.88 1.11 0.96
N THR A 455 -14.61 1.07 2.26
CA THR A 455 -14.50 2.28 3.08
C THR A 455 -13.06 2.65 3.37
N PHE A 456 -12.81 3.96 3.37
CA PHE A 456 -11.53 4.60 3.64
C PHE A 456 -11.66 5.47 4.88
N GLN A 457 -11.04 5.08 5.98
CA GLN A 457 -11.02 5.84 7.24
C GLN A 457 -9.63 6.45 7.47
N PHE A 458 -9.53 7.77 7.49
CA PHE A 458 -8.29 8.49 7.73
C PHE A 458 -8.03 8.64 9.24
N LEU A 459 -6.99 7.97 9.72
CA LEU A 459 -6.58 7.92 11.11
C LEU A 459 -5.51 8.99 11.38
N THR A 460 -5.62 9.64 12.54
CA THR A 460 -4.75 10.74 12.92
C THR A 460 -3.83 10.38 14.06
N ASP A 461 -2.70 11.09 14.16
CA ASP A 461 -1.90 11.12 15.37
C ASP A 461 -2.56 11.99 16.47
N LYS A 462 -1.84 12.18 17.59
CA LYS A 462 -2.30 13.00 18.72
C LYS A 462 -2.39 14.50 18.40
N ALA A 463 -1.71 14.98 17.38
CA ALA A 463 -1.77 16.37 16.91
C ALA A 463 -2.96 16.59 15.96
N GLY A 464 -3.63 15.53 15.53
CA GLY A 464 -4.76 15.59 14.60
C GLY A 464 -4.35 15.49 13.14
N GLU A 465 -3.08 15.23 12.83
CA GLU A 465 -2.62 15.05 11.46
C GLU A 465 -2.91 13.64 10.96
N VAL A 466 -3.37 13.52 9.72
CA VAL A 466 -3.63 12.23 9.08
C VAL A 466 -2.31 11.52 8.82
N ARG A 467 -2.14 10.34 9.43
CA ARG A 467 -0.91 9.54 9.35
C ARG A 467 -1.14 8.13 8.84
N TRP A 468 -2.36 7.62 8.95
CA TRP A 468 -2.71 6.30 8.45
C TRP A 468 -4.07 6.31 7.75
N LEU A 469 -4.27 5.32 6.90
CA LEU A 469 -5.53 5.01 6.24
C LEU A 469 -5.94 3.59 6.63
N ARG A 470 -7.13 3.43 7.18
CA ARG A 470 -7.78 2.13 7.33
C ARG A 470 -8.67 1.87 6.13
N VAL A 471 -8.37 0.81 5.40
CA VAL A 471 -9.20 0.31 4.29
C VAL A 471 -10.06 -0.84 4.81
N THR A 472 -11.35 -0.86 4.49
CA THR A 472 -12.23 -2.01 4.77
C THR A 472 -12.98 -2.39 3.50
N LEU A 473 -12.74 -3.60 3.00
CA LEU A 473 -13.35 -4.13 1.78
C LEU A 473 -14.81 -4.54 2.02
N GLU A 474 -15.56 -4.78 0.94
CA GLU A 474 -16.93 -5.30 1.02
C GLU A 474 -17.05 -6.67 1.71
N SER A 475 -15.95 -7.43 1.78
CA SER A 475 -15.90 -8.68 2.54
C SER A 475 -15.90 -8.46 4.05
N GLY A 476 -15.52 -7.26 4.51
CA GLY A 476 -15.26 -6.89 5.91
C GLY A 476 -13.79 -7.01 6.32
N TYR A 477 -12.93 -7.54 5.45
CA TYR A 477 -11.48 -7.53 5.66
C TYR A 477 -10.98 -6.09 5.73
N ASN A 478 -10.10 -5.80 6.70
CA ASN A 478 -9.53 -4.48 6.87
C ASN A 478 -8.03 -4.52 7.18
N TYR A 479 -7.34 -3.45 6.79
CA TYR A 479 -5.92 -3.25 6.97
C TYR A 479 -5.60 -1.75 7.06
N ASP A 480 -4.49 -1.41 7.70
CA ASP A 480 -4.05 -0.03 7.93
C ASP A 480 -2.77 0.25 7.13
N GLN A 481 -2.68 1.43 6.54
CA GLN A 481 -1.56 1.86 5.70
C GLN A 481 -1.00 3.21 6.14
N PRO A 482 0.32 3.40 6.20
CA PRO A 482 0.91 4.70 6.53
C PRO A 482 0.75 5.69 5.36
N LYS A 483 0.60 6.98 5.68
CA LYS A 483 0.72 8.07 4.71
C LYS A 483 2.17 8.18 4.25
N GLN A 484 2.41 8.29 2.95
CA GLN A 484 3.73 8.51 2.38
C GLN A 484 4.22 9.93 2.69
N GLN A 485 5.52 10.09 2.91
CA GLN A 485 6.15 11.40 3.13
C GLN A 485 6.10 12.22 1.84
N SER A 486 5.76 13.51 1.93
CA SER A 486 5.80 14.39 0.76
C SER A 486 7.23 14.87 0.46
N LEU A 487 7.50 15.25 -0.79
CA LEU A 487 8.80 15.84 -1.18
C LEU A 487 9.13 17.10 -0.35
N ALA A 488 8.12 17.93 -0.06
CA ALA A 488 8.31 19.15 0.73
C ALA A 488 8.70 18.85 2.18
N ASP A 489 8.02 17.90 2.82
CA ASP A 489 8.33 17.48 4.19
C ASP A 489 9.72 16.84 4.25
N PHE A 490 10.06 16.03 3.25
CA PHE A 490 11.38 15.43 3.12
C PHE A 490 12.47 16.50 2.98
N ILE A 491 12.29 17.47 2.08
CA ILE A 491 13.25 18.57 1.88
C ILE A 491 13.42 19.38 3.16
N GLN A 492 12.32 19.73 3.84
CA GLN A 492 12.38 20.49 5.09
C GLN A 492 13.15 19.72 6.17
N GLN A 493 12.86 18.42 6.35
CA GLN A 493 13.60 17.58 7.29
C GLN A 493 15.09 17.52 6.95
N GLN A 494 15.43 17.29 5.68
CA GLN A 494 16.83 17.20 5.25
C GLN A 494 17.54 18.56 5.36
N LEU A 495 16.85 19.68 5.16
CA LEU A 495 17.38 21.03 5.37
C LEU A 495 17.77 21.22 6.85
N ASP A 496 16.89 20.85 7.77
CA ASP A 496 17.10 20.97 9.21
C ASP A 496 18.28 20.09 9.68
N GLU A 497 18.44 18.89 9.12
CA GLU A 497 19.54 17.96 9.41
C GLU A 497 20.88 18.41 8.81
N SER A 498 20.85 18.99 7.61
CA SER A 498 22.06 19.40 6.86
C SER A 498 22.60 20.78 7.24
N GLN A 499 21.84 21.56 8.01
CA GLN A 499 22.16 22.95 8.36
C GLN A 499 22.42 23.84 7.13
N VAL A 500 21.77 23.54 6.00
CA VAL A 500 21.76 24.41 4.82
C VAL A 500 20.81 25.58 5.12
N GLU A 501 21.31 26.80 5.02
CA GLU A 501 20.57 28.00 5.45
C GLU A 501 19.33 28.24 4.60
N GLY A 502 19.42 27.97 3.30
CA GLY A 502 18.35 28.27 2.38
C GLY A 502 18.41 27.52 1.05
N LEU A 503 17.23 27.17 0.55
CA LEU A 503 17.05 26.32 -0.62
C LEU A 503 15.80 26.71 -1.41
N ALA A 504 15.89 26.76 -2.73
CA ALA A 504 14.75 26.80 -3.64
C ALA A 504 14.84 25.62 -4.60
N VAL A 505 13.75 24.87 -4.74
CA VAL A 505 13.69 23.65 -5.55
C VAL A 505 12.51 23.74 -6.50
N ALA A 506 12.78 23.48 -7.78
CA ALA A 506 11.74 23.34 -8.80
C ALA A 506 11.85 22.00 -9.53
N LEU A 507 10.73 21.30 -9.64
CA LEU A 507 10.60 20.01 -10.33
C LEU A 507 9.84 20.21 -11.64
N ILE A 508 10.37 19.65 -12.71
CA ILE A 508 9.76 19.61 -14.03
C ILE A 508 9.31 18.17 -14.28
N ARG A 509 8.04 18.01 -14.65
CA ARG A 509 7.44 16.75 -15.09
C ARG A 509 6.70 16.97 -16.39
N ASP A 510 6.99 16.16 -17.41
CA ASP A 510 6.35 16.26 -18.73
C ASP A 510 6.38 17.71 -19.29
N GLY A 511 7.53 18.36 -19.12
CA GLY A 511 7.76 19.73 -19.58
C GLY A 511 6.98 20.80 -18.84
N LYS A 512 6.41 20.52 -17.67
CA LYS A 512 5.72 21.50 -16.82
C LYS A 512 6.38 21.59 -15.46
N VAL A 513 6.51 22.80 -14.92
CA VAL A 513 6.94 23.00 -13.54
C VAL A 513 5.81 22.54 -12.61
N THR A 514 5.97 21.39 -11.96
CA THR A 514 4.96 20.78 -11.08
C THR A 514 5.23 21.00 -9.59
N PHE A 515 6.44 21.42 -9.25
CA PHE A 515 6.84 21.82 -7.91
C PHE A 515 7.73 23.05 -8.02
N ASN A 516 7.49 24.05 -7.18
CA ASN A 516 8.36 25.23 -7.03
C ASN A 516 8.18 25.73 -5.60
N GLN A 517 9.08 25.32 -4.71
CA GLN A 517 9.01 25.68 -3.29
C GLN A 517 10.36 26.13 -2.76
N SER A 518 10.29 26.89 -1.67
CA SER A 518 11.43 27.52 -1.02
C SER A 518 11.44 27.18 0.46
N PHE A 519 12.63 26.96 0.98
CA PHE A 519 12.89 26.48 2.33
C PHE A 519 14.02 27.29 2.95
N GLY A 520 13.98 27.48 4.27
CA GLY A 520 15.01 28.22 5.00
C GLY A 520 14.97 29.74 4.82
N VAL A 521 16.13 30.37 4.97
CA VAL A 521 16.30 31.83 5.07
C VAL A 521 17.25 32.38 4.01
N ALA A 522 16.87 33.54 3.48
CA ALA A 522 17.67 34.34 2.56
C ALA A 522 18.83 35.03 3.29
N ASN A 523 18.72 35.21 4.61
CA ASN A 523 19.73 35.82 5.46
C ASN A 523 19.52 35.39 6.92
N VAL A 524 20.50 34.70 7.52
CA VAL A 524 20.41 34.16 8.90
C VAL A 524 20.37 35.25 9.97
N ASP A 525 21.02 36.39 9.77
CA ASP A 525 21.07 37.48 10.76
C ASP A 525 19.70 38.17 10.92
N THR A 526 18.97 38.32 9.82
CA THR A 526 17.65 38.96 9.79
C THR A 526 16.49 37.99 9.95
N GLY A 527 16.72 36.70 9.69
CA GLY A 527 15.68 35.66 9.63
C GLY A 527 14.74 35.80 8.43
N THR A 528 15.11 36.58 7.41
CA THR A 528 14.30 36.78 6.20
C THR A 528 14.13 35.45 5.48
N LYS A 529 12.90 35.00 5.24
CA LYS A 529 12.63 33.72 4.58
C LYS A 529 12.90 33.78 3.07
N ILE A 530 13.30 32.64 2.49
CA ILE A 530 13.29 32.48 1.04
C ILE A 530 11.84 32.30 0.58
N THR A 531 11.52 32.89 -0.56
CA THR A 531 10.25 32.75 -1.25
C THR A 531 10.51 32.34 -2.70
N SER A 532 9.46 31.98 -3.45
CA SER A 532 9.57 31.71 -4.88
C SER A 532 10.07 32.90 -5.71
N GLU A 533 10.06 34.11 -5.14
CA GLU A 533 10.51 35.35 -5.78
C GLU A 533 11.95 35.76 -5.40
N THR A 534 12.57 35.01 -4.48
CA THR A 534 13.93 35.29 -4.00
C THR A 534 14.94 35.00 -5.10
N LEU A 535 15.81 35.97 -5.36
CA LEU A 535 16.85 35.89 -6.38
C LEU A 535 18.13 35.27 -5.83
N PHE A 536 18.74 34.40 -6.60
CA PHE A 536 20.01 33.74 -6.29
C PHE A 536 21.04 34.07 -7.37
N GLU A 537 22.31 34.09 -6.97
CA GLU A 537 23.40 33.99 -7.95
C GLU A 537 23.38 32.59 -8.54
N ALA A 538 23.19 32.47 -9.85
CA ALA A 538 23.20 31.19 -10.55
C ALA A 538 24.62 30.61 -10.69
N ALA A 539 25.65 31.39 -10.36
CA ALA A 539 27.06 31.04 -10.53
C ALA A 539 27.28 30.44 -11.95
N SER A 540 27.88 29.25 -12.05
CA SER A 540 28.15 28.64 -13.36
C SER A 540 26.92 28.14 -14.12
N LEU A 541 25.71 28.19 -13.57
CA LEU A 541 24.48 28.00 -14.35
C LEU A 541 24.17 29.18 -15.28
N ALA A 542 24.95 30.28 -15.20
CA ALA A 542 25.00 31.29 -16.25
C ALA A 542 25.43 30.73 -17.62
N LYS A 543 26.27 29.68 -17.63
CA LYS A 543 26.85 29.12 -18.86
C LYS A 543 25.82 28.47 -19.79
N PRO A 544 24.93 27.56 -19.33
CA PRO A 544 23.87 27.03 -20.19
C PRO A 544 23.01 28.10 -20.86
N VAL A 545 22.60 29.13 -20.11
CA VAL A 545 21.76 30.23 -20.64
C VAL A 545 22.52 31.01 -21.72
N PHE A 546 23.80 31.34 -21.46
CA PHE A 546 24.64 32.02 -22.44
C PHE A 546 24.98 31.13 -23.66
N ALA A 547 25.22 29.83 -23.45
CA ALA A 547 25.45 28.88 -24.52
C ALA A 547 24.24 28.84 -25.47
N TYR A 548 23.03 28.87 -24.93
CA TYR A 548 21.82 28.96 -25.74
C TYR A 548 21.76 30.26 -26.55
N LEU A 549 22.13 31.41 -25.96
CA LEU A 549 22.24 32.68 -26.68
C LEU A 549 23.25 32.62 -27.84
N VAL A 550 24.42 32.00 -27.63
CA VAL A 550 25.44 31.77 -28.67
C VAL A 550 24.88 30.90 -29.79
N LEU A 551 24.13 29.85 -29.46
CA LEU A 551 23.50 28.96 -30.45
C LEU A 551 22.41 29.66 -31.25
N GLN A 552 21.66 30.58 -30.64
CA GLN A 552 20.74 31.47 -31.35
C GLN A 552 21.49 32.35 -32.36
N GLN A 553 22.60 32.98 -31.94
CA GLN A 553 23.40 33.81 -32.86
C GLN A 553 24.00 32.99 -34.00
N ALA A 554 24.40 31.74 -33.73
CA ALA A 554 24.87 30.82 -34.76
C ALA A 554 23.76 30.44 -35.76
N ALA A 555 22.54 30.19 -35.28
CA ALA A 555 21.39 29.92 -36.12
C ALA A 555 21.00 31.13 -37.00
N LEU A 556 21.24 32.35 -36.51
CA LEU A 556 21.08 33.60 -37.26
C LEU A 556 22.24 33.89 -38.24
N GLY A 557 23.29 33.08 -38.23
CA GLY A 557 24.47 33.24 -39.09
C GLY A 557 25.43 34.35 -38.67
N VAL A 558 25.32 34.85 -37.44
CA VAL A 558 26.25 35.84 -36.86
C VAL A 558 27.63 35.20 -36.67
N ILE A 559 27.66 33.95 -36.22
CA ILE A 559 28.88 33.14 -36.08
C ILE A 559 28.62 31.73 -36.61
N ASP A 560 29.68 30.99 -36.91
CA ASP A 560 29.63 29.55 -37.17
C ASP A 560 30.39 28.82 -36.04
N LEU A 561 29.81 27.74 -35.53
CA LEU A 561 30.36 27.01 -34.37
C LEU A 561 31.72 26.36 -34.65
N ASP A 562 32.03 26.08 -35.91
CA ASP A 562 33.22 25.34 -36.34
C ASP A 562 34.23 26.23 -37.08
N VAL A 563 33.93 27.52 -37.23
CA VAL A 563 34.89 28.52 -37.72
C VAL A 563 35.76 29.00 -36.56
N PRO A 564 37.09 29.11 -36.74
CA PRO A 564 37.98 29.62 -35.70
C PRO A 564 37.61 31.04 -35.25
N VAL A 565 37.49 31.25 -33.93
CA VAL A 565 36.93 32.48 -33.36
C VAL A 565 37.75 33.73 -33.64
N HIS A 566 39.07 33.56 -33.87
CA HIS A 566 39.97 34.66 -34.21
C HIS A 566 39.62 35.35 -35.54
N THR A 567 38.85 34.68 -36.41
CA THR A 567 38.38 35.23 -37.69
C THR A 567 37.28 36.28 -37.50
N TYR A 568 36.54 36.21 -36.38
CA TYR A 568 35.58 37.22 -35.94
C TYR A 568 36.28 38.24 -35.05
N TRP A 569 36.86 37.77 -33.95
CA TRP A 569 37.54 38.62 -32.97
C TRP A 569 38.67 37.87 -32.28
N SER A 570 39.84 38.50 -32.21
CA SER A 570 41.01 37.95 -31.50
C SER A 570 41.10 38.54 -30.10
N HIS A 571 41.10 37.68 -29.07
CA HIS A 571 41.17 38.15 -27.69
C HIS A 571 42.50 38.89 -27.41
N PRO A 572 42.48 40.17 -27.00
CA PRO A 572 43.69 41.01 -26.91
C PRO A 572 44.69 40.51 -25.85
N ASP A 573 44.20 39.92 -24.75
CA ASP A 573 45.07 39.41 -23.68
C ASP A 573 45.60 37.99 -23.93
N LEU A 574 45.11 37.28 -24.96
CA LEU A 574 45.49 35.88 -25.19
C LEU A 574 46.94 35.80 -25.65
N LYS A 575 47.77 35.09 -24.88
CA LYS A 575 49.20 34.95 -25.19
C LYS A 575 49.41 34.19 -26.52
N PRO A 576 50.46 34.55 -27.29
CA PRO A 576 50.81 33.83 -28.52
C PRO A 576 51.12 32.34 -28.27
N SER A 577 50.58 31.49 -29.14
CA SER A 577 50.79 30.04 -29.20
C SER A 577 50.59 29.58 -30.66
N PRO A 578 51.21 28.46 -31.09
CA PRO A 578 50.94 27.87 -32.41
C PRO A 578 49.48 27.45 -32.62
N TRP A 579 48.63 27.46 -31.58
CA TRP A 579 47.26 26.96 -31.63
C TRP A 579 46.18 28.04 -31.55
N ASN A 580 46.51 29.33 -31.41
CA ASN A 580 45.51 30.41 -31.25
C ASN A 580 44.45 30.41 -32.37
N GLU A 581 44.86 30.07 -33.59
CA GLU A 581 44.02 30.07 -34.78
C GLU A 581 43.16 28.81 -34.94
N GLN A 582 43.19 27.88 -33.98
CA GLN A 582 42.43 26.63 -34.01
C GLN A 582 41.19 26.63 -33.10
N ILE A 583 41.04 27.64 -32.24
CA ILE A 583 39.97 27.70 -31.25
C ILE A 583 38.63 27.98 -31.95
N THR A 584 37.64 27.10 -31.79
CA THR A 584 36.27 27.32 -32.31
C THR A 584 35.25 27.58 -31.20
N ALA A 585 34.09 28.14 -31.53
CA ALA A 585 33.03 28.36 -30.56
C ALA A 585 32.52 27.05 -29.95
N ARG A 586 32.45 25.97 -30.76
CA ARG A 586 32.13 24.62 -30.27
C ARG A 586 33.08 24.19 -29.15
N MET A 587 34.39 24.36 -29.34
CA MET A 587 35.40 23.99 -28.34
C MET A 587 35.29 24.82 -27.06
N LEU A 588 34.92 26.09 -27.16
CA LEU A 588 34.72 26.97 -26.01
C LEU A 588 33.49 26.53 -25.19
N LEU A 589 32.37 26.22 -25.86
CA LEU A 589 31.14 25.72 -25.22
C LEU A 589 31.33 24.34 -24.57
N THR A 590 32.26 23.52 -25.06
CA THR A 590 32.57 22.18 -24.53
C THR A 590 33.77 22.15 -23.57
N HIS A 591 34.42 23.30 -23.32
CA HIS A 591 35.64 23.41 -22.50
C HIS A 591 36.82 22.55 -22.98
N THR A 592 36.98 22.47 -24.29
CA THR A 592 38.09 21.76 -24.96
C THR A 592 39.00 22.72 -25.72
N ALA A 593 38.80 24.04 -25.58
CA ALA A 593 39.61 25.07 -26.23
C ALA A 593 41.04 25.20 -25.68
N GLY A 594 41.36 24.58 -24.54
CA GLY A 594 42.67 24.71 -23.89
C GLY A 594 42.83 25.94 -22.99
N LEU A 595 41.76 26.69 -22.73
CA LEU A 595 41.81 27.86 -21.83
C LEU A 595 41.67 27.44 -20.35
N PRO A 596 42.28 28.18 -19.40
CA PRO A 596 42.11 27.92 -17.97
C PRO A 596 40.66 28.19 -17.52
N ASN A 597 40.30 27.77 -16.28
CA ASN A 597 39.04 28.19 -15.69
C ASN A 597 39.01 29.71 -15.53
N TRP A 598 40.01 30.23 -14.83
CA TRP A 598 40.26 31.65 -14.69
C TRP A 598 41.74 31.94 -14.89
N ARG A 599 42.09 33.11 -15.44
CA ARG A 599 43.49 33.53 -15.61
C ARG A 599 44.27 33.56 -14.29
N SER A 600 43.60 33.62 -13.13
CA SER A 600 44.24 33.46 -11.81
C SER A 600 44.94 32.11 -11.64
N ASP A 601 44.40 31.05 -12.26
CA ASP A 601 44.93 29.68 -12.16
C ASP A 601 46.27 29.54 -12.90
N THR A 602 46.56 30.48 -13.78
CA THR A 602 47.77 30.56 -14.60
C THR A 602 48.65 31.76 -14.24
N GLY A 603 48.53 32.27 -13.00
CA GLY A 603 49.36 33.39 -12.52
C GLY A 603 48.99 34.75 -13.12
N GLY A 604 47.76 34.91 -13.58
CA GLY A 604 47.21 36.13 -14.19
C GLY A 604 47.24 36.15 -15.72
N GLU A 605 47.80 35.13 -16.37
CA GLU A 605 47.98 35.11 -17.82
C GLU A 605 46.90 34.29 -18.54
N LEU A 606 46.24 34.88 -19.53
CA LEU A 606 45.37 34.14 -20.44
C LEU A 606 46.22 33.42 -21.50
N ARG A 607 46.43 32.11 -21.34
CA ARG A 607 47.24 31.28 -22.25
C ARG A 607 46.63 29.90 -22.44
N LEU A 608 46.95 29.26 -23.56
CA LEU A 608 46.53 27.88 -23.82
C LEU A 608 47.36 26.88 -22.99
N LEU A 609 46.67 25.92 -22.38
CA LEU A 609 47.23 24.83 -21.58
C LEU A 609 47.56 23.60 -22.43
N PHE A 610 46.81 23.39 -23.52
CA PHE A 610 46.96 22.27 -24.45
C PHE A 610 46.41 22.64 -25.84
N GLU A 611 46.61 21.76 -26.82
CA GLU A 611 46.12 21.93 -28.19
C GLU A 611 44.58 21.83 -28.24
N PRO A 612 43.86 22.82 -28.79
CA PRO A 612 42.39 22.82 -28.83
C PRO A 612 41.81 21.51 -29.39
N GLY A 613 40.83 20.95 -28.69
CA GLY A 613 40.17 19.68 -29.01
C GLY A 613 40.89 18.42 -28.52
N THR A 614 42.10 18.52 -27.96
CA THR A 614 42.88 17.33 -27.54
C THR A 614 42.70 16.93 -26.08
N ASP A 615 42.32 17.85 -25.20
CA ASP A 615 42.07 17.58 -23.79
C ASP A 615 40.90 18.42 -23.24
N PHE A 616 40.53 18.20 -21.99
CA PHE A 616 39.46 18.87 -21.28
C PHE A 616 39.99 19.75 -20.14
N GLN A 617 39.56 21.01 -20.08
CA GLN A 617 39.76 21.89 -18.93
C GLN A 617 38.55 22.78 -18.78
N TYR A 618 37.82 22.64 -17.66
CA TYR A 618 36.71 23.52 -17.33
C TYR A 618 37.17 24.98 -17.38
N SER A 619 36.46 25.79 -18.18
CA SER A 619 36.88 27.12 -18.62
C SER A 619 35.77 28.16 -18.52
N GLY A 620 35.86 29.09 -17.57
CA GLY A 620 35.07 30.32 -17.53
C GLY A 620 35.57 31.33 -18.57
N GLU A 621 36.89 31.48 -18.70
CA GLU A 621 37.53 32.34 -19.72
C GLU A 621 37.07 32.01 -21.15
N GLY A 622 36.76 30.74 -21.45
CA GLY A 622 36.23 30.37 -22.75
C GLY A 622 34.87 30.99 -23.08
N TYR A 623 34.00 31.12 -22.08
CA TYR A 623 32.70 31.77 -22.21
C TYR A 623 32.86 33.30 -22.29
N GLU A 624 33.81 33.88 -21.54
CA GLU A 624 34.13 35.31 -21.65
C GLU A 624 34.76 35.66 -23.01
N TYR A 625 35.52 34.75 -23.63
CA TYR A 625 35.98 34.94 -25.01
C TYR A 625 34.78 34.97 -25.97
N LEU A 626 33.84 34.02 -25.86
CA LEU A 626 32.63 34.05 -26.67
C LEU A 626 31.79 35.31 -26.45
N ARG A 627 31.73 35.82 -25.22
CA ARG A 627 31.13 37.13 -24.94
C ARG A 627 31.77 38.23 -25.77
N GLY A 628 33.10 38.33 -25.75
CA GLY A 628 33.83 39.33 -26.54
C GLY A 628 33.62 39.20 -28.04
N VAL A 629 33.54 37.96 -28.57
CA VAL A 629 33.19 37.70 -29.97
C VAL A 629 31.80 38.25 -30.31
N LEU A 630 30.78 37.96 -29.50
CA LEU A 630 29.42 38.45 -29.74
C LEU A 630 29.33 39.98 -29.60
N GLN A 631 30.01 40.57 -28.62
CA GLN A 631 30.09 42.03 -28.48
C GLN A 631 30.68 42.70 -29.72
N HIS A 632 31.74 42.11 -30.28
CA HIS A 632 32.38 42.61 -31.48
C HIS A 632 31.47 42.50 -32.71
N GLU A 633 30.96 41.30 -33.01
CA GLU A 633 30.18 41.03 -34.22
C GLU A 633 28.83 41.77 -34.24
N LEU A 634 28.21 41.94 -33.06
CA LEU A 634 26.92 42.62 -32.94
C LEU A 634 27.05 44.13 -32.62
N GLY A 635 28.26 44.60 -32.29
CA GLY A 635 28.49 45.98 -31.86
C GLY A 635 27.76 46.32 -30.55
N LEU A 636 27.67 45.36 -29.63
CA LEU A 636 26.95 45.49 -28.35
C LEU A 636 27.92 45.62 -27.18
N ASP A 637 27.53 46.40 -26.18
CA ASP A 637 28.14 46.40 -24.85
C ASP A 637 27.41 45.40 -23.93
N ASP A 638 27.70 45.45 -22.63
CA ASP A 638 27.12 44.52 -21.65
C ASP A 638 25.59 44.69 -21.50
N ASP A 639 25.09 45.92 -21.50
CA ASP A 639 23.65 46.21 -21.44
C ASP A 639 22.97 45.76 -22.75
N GLY A 640 23.64 45.91 -23.89
CA GLY A 640 23.18 45.39 -25.18
C GLY A 640 23.07 43.86 -25.19
N LEU A 641 24.04 43.15 -24.60
CA LEU A 641 23.95 41.70 -24.43
C LEU A 641 22.83 41.29 -23.47
N GLN A 642 22.61 42.03 -22.38
CA GLN A 642 21.47 41.79 -21.48
C GLN A 642 20.14 41.95 -22.23
N ALA A 643 19.96 43.05 -22.97
CA ALA A 643 18.75 43.26 -23.77
C ALA A 643 18.52 42.14 -24.79
N LEU A 644 19.59 41.55 -25.32
CA LEU A 644 19.51 40.41 -26.23
C LEU A 644 19.05 39.13 -25.51
N VAL A 645 19.53 38.88 -24.29
CA VAL A 645 19.02 37.79 -23.42
C VAL A 645 17.53 37.99 -23.14
N ASP A 646 17.12 39.22 -22.82
CA ASP A 646 15.72 39.51 -22.52
C ASP A 646 14.82 39.24 -23.73
N GLN A 647 15.19 39.76 -24.89
CA GLN A 647 14.43 39.58 -26.13
C GLN A 647 14.35 38.12 -26.60
N GLN A 648 15.46 37.37 -26.51
CA GLN A 648 15.56 36.04 -27.13
C GLN A 648 15.27 34.89 -26.16
N ILE A 649 15.31 35.14 -24.85
CA ILE A 649 15.14 34.10 -23.82
C ILE A 649 14.05 34.53 -22.84
N THR A 650 14.28 35.57 -22.05
CA THR A 650 13.45 35.93 -20.89
C THR A 650 11.99 36.20 -21.27
N GLU A 651 11.75 37.07 -22.25
CA GLU A 651 10.41 37.41 -22.74
C GLU A 651 9.70 36.22 -23.41
N VAL A 652 10.47 35.32 -24.03
CA VAL A 652 9.93 34.17 -24.77
C VAL A 652 9.35 33.11 -23.84
N ILE A 653 9.96 32.91 -22.67
CA ILE A 653 9.55 31.90 -21.68
C ILE A 653 8.70 32.49 -20.56
N ASP A 654 8.34 33.77 -20.64
CA ASP A 654 7.61 34.49 -19.59
C ASP A 654 8.34 34.38 -18.23
N ALA A 655 9.66 34.56 -18.25
CA ALA A 655 10.48 34.63 -17.05
C ALA A 655 10.54 36.08 -16.55
N ASP A 656 10.44 36.28 -15.25
CA ASP A 656 10.48 37.63 -14.67
C ASP A 656 11.93 38.09 -14.43
N TRP A 657 12.83 37.17 -14.06
CA TRP A 657 14.20 37.50 -13.64
C TRP A 657 15.25 36.54 -14.21
N MET A 658 15.98 36.98 -15.24
CA MET A 658 17.19 36.33 -15.76
C MET A 658 18.23 37.38 -16.18
N GLN A 659 18.93 37.95 -15.20
CA GLN A 659 19.74 39.16 -15.38
C GLN A 659 21.23 38.87 -15.12
N TYR A 660 22.08 39.18 -16.10
CA TYR A 660 23.55 39.13 -15.99
C TYR A 660 24.12 40.46 -15.50
N THR A 661 23.51 41.58 -15.87
CA THR A 661 23.91 42.91 -15.40
C THR A 661 23.21 43.27 -14.08
N TRP A 662 23.74 44.27 -13.38
CA TRP A 662 23.23 44.67 -12.08
C TRP A 662 21.90 45.41 -12.22
N HIS A 663 20.94 45.10 -11.35
CA HIS A 663 19.67 45.82 -11.27
C HIS A 663 19.37 46.21 -9.81
N ASP A 664 19.02 47.47 -9.55
CA ASP A 664 18.84 47.99 -8.18
C ASP A 664 17.75 47.25 -7.38
N ALA A 665 16.77 46.66 -8.06
CA ALA A 665 15.76 45.81 -7.43
C ALA A 665 16.35 44.57 -6.73
N PHE A 666 17.59 44.16 -7.04
CA PHE A 666 18.26 43.06 -6.36
C PHE A 666 18.43 43.33 -4.87
N LEU A 667 18.61 44.58 -4.46
CA LEU A 667 18.79 44.97 -3.05
C LEU A 667 17.65 44.52 -2.13
N GLN A 668 16.44 44.31 -2.67
CA GLN A 668 15.27 43.92 -1.88
C GLN A 668 14.90 42.43 -2.03
N ARG A 669 15.44 41.75 -3.03
CA ARG A 669 14.96 40.44 -3.48
C ARG A 669 16.04 39.36 -3.49
N LYS A 670 17.31 39.74 -3.56
CA LYS A 670 18.45 38.83 -3.62
C LYS A 670 18.71 38.21 -2.25
N ALA A 671 18.96 36.91 -2.23
CA ALA A 671 19.46 36.23 -1.04
C ALA A 671 20.90 36.67 -0.73
N PHE A 672 21.28 36.59 0.54
CA PHE A 672 22.67 36.72 0.96
C PHE A 672 23.32 35.34 0.97
N GLY A 673 24.57 35.27 0.52
CA GLY A 673 25.34 34.05 0.59
C GLY A 673 25.69 33.71 2.04
N HIS A 674 25.92 32.43 2.31
CA HIS A 674 26.40 31.96 3.60
C HIS A 674 27.63 31.10 3.38
N ARG A 675 28.70 31.41 4.12
CA ARG A 675 29.95 30.66 4.07
C ARG A 675 30.48 30.45 5.48
N ASN A 676 30.76 29.20 5.83
CA ASN A 676 31.15 28.84 7.20
C ASN A 676 30.21 29.42 8.27
N ASP A 677 28.89 29.30 8.08
CA ASP A 677 27.84 29.82 8.98
C ASP A 677 27.73 31.34 9.09
N GLU A 678 28.52 32.11 8.33
CA GLU A 678 28.48 33.58 8.34
C GLU A 678 27.83 34.13 7.07
N VAL A 679 27.06 35.22 7.21
CA VAL A 679 26.48 35.97 6.09
C VAL A 679 27.60 36.62 5.29
N THR A 680 27.65 36.38 3.98
CA THR A 680 28.53 37.08 3.05
C THR A 680 27.79 38.24 2.40
N ASP A 681 28.36 39.44 2.47
CA ASP A 681 27.84 40.62 1.76
C ASP A 681 28.33 40.61 0.31
N ASN A 682 27.43 40.22 -0.60
CA ASN A 682 27.69 40.17 -2.04
C ASN A 682 27.01 41.32 -2.82
N HIS A 683 26.87 42.50 -2.21
CA HIS A 683 26.48 43.73 -2.94
C HIS A 683 27.62 44.31 -3.77
N LYS A 684 28.31 43.48 -4.57
CA LYS A 684 29.28 44.00 -5.52
C LYS A 684 28.54 44.59 -6.72
N HIS A 685 28.62 45.90 -6.84
CA HIS A 685 28.06 46.70 -7.93
C HIS A 685 28.96 46.70 -9.18
N ASP A 686 29.26 45.52 -9.73
CA ASP A 686 29.85 45.44 -11.06
C ASP A 686 28.73 45.19 -12.07
N ASN A 687 28.46 46.17 -12.93
CA ASN A 687 27.47 46.07 -14.00
C ASN A 687 28.00 45.28 -15.22
N ASN A 688 28.84 44.28 -14.97
CA ASN A 688 29.54 43.52 -16.02
C ASN A 688 28.72 42.30 -16.43
N PHE A 689 28.51 42.10 -17.73
CA PHE A 689 27.87 40.90 -18.26
C PHE A 689 28.87 39.73 -18.18
N GLY A 690 29.04 39.10 -17.02
CA GLY A 690 29.89 37.91 -16.87
C GLY A 690 29.19 36.67 -17.43
N ALA A 691 29.48 36.30 -18.69
CA ALA A 691 28.82 35.19 -19.40
C ALA A 691 28.92 33.84 -18.65
N ALA A 692 29.99 33.66 -17.87
CA ALA A 692 30.24 32.43 -17.14
C ALA A 692 29.68 32.38 -15.70
N TYR A 693 29.27 33.49 -15.10
CA TYR A 693 29.05 33.57 -13.65
C TYR A 693 28.03 34.59 -13.12
N SER A 694 27.68 35.64 -13.87
CA SER A 694 26.96 36.81 -13.32
C SER A 694 25.42 36.70 -13.31
N LEU A 695 24.86 35.64 -13.87
CA LEU A 695 23.41 35.45 -13.93
C LEU A 695 22.79 35.41 -12.52
N THR A 696 21.79 36.25 -12.30
CA THR A 696 20.94 36.32 -11.11
C THR A 696 19.49 36.02 -11.52
N THR A 697 18.86 35.04 -10.86
CA THR A 697 17.53 34.51 -11.24
C THR A 697 16.83 33.78 -10.09
N THR A 698 15.60 33.31 -10.30
CA THR A 698 14.85 32.42 -9.38
C THR A 698 14.92 30.97 -9.85
N ALA A 699 14.74 30.00 -8.94
CA ALA A 699 14.68 28.58 -9.32
C ALA A 699 13.50 28.29 -10.27
N GLY A 700 12.39 29.02 -10.10
CA GLY A 700 11.22 28.94 -10.96
C GLY A 700 11.48 29.41 -12.38
N ASP A 701 12.10 30.58 -12.57
CA ASP A 701 12.40 31.10 -13.90
C ASP A 701 13.46 30.26 -14.62
N TYR A 702 14.48 29.78 -13.91
CA TYR A 702 15.44 28.83 -14.48
C TYR A 702 14.77 27.50 -14.87
N ALA A 703 13.77 27.04 -14.10
CA ALA A 703 12.99 25.86 -14.44
C ALA A 703 12.08 26.10 -15.67
N LYS A 704 11.54 27.31 -15.87
CA LYS A 704 10.84 27.68 -17.12
C LYS A 704 11.80 27.59 -18.31
N PHE A 705 13.01 28.14 -18.19
CA PHE A 705 14.04 28.04 -19.24
C PHE A 705 14.37 26.59 -19.57
N ALA A 706 14.65 25.78 -18.54
CA ALA A 706 14.95 24.36 -18.70
C ALA A 706 13.78 23.56 -19.33
N ALA A 707 12.55 23.79 -18.89
CA ALA A 707 11.36 23.15 -19.43
C ALA A 707 11.15 23.52 -20.91
N ALA A 708 11.28 24.81 -21.24
CA ALA A 708 11.14 25.28 -22.61
C ALA A 708 12.22 24.71 -23.53
N LEU A 709 13.46 24.60 -23.04
CA LEU A 709 14.57 24.04 -23.81
C LEU A 709 14.30 22.59 -24.27
N MET A 710 13.71 21.76 -23.39
CA MET A 710 13.43 20.35 -23.67
C MET A 710 12.22 20.13 -24.58
N ARG A 711 11.23 21.03 -24.54
CA ARG A 711 9.95 20.86 -25.25
C ARG A 711 10.01 21.29 -26.71
N ASP A 712 9.57 20.41 -27.59
CA ASP A 712 9.51 20.66 -29.05
C ASP A 712 8.52 21.75 -29.47
N ASP A 713 7.56 22.12 -28.62
CA ASP A 713 6.47 23.03 -28.95
C ASP A 713 6.66 24.47 -28.46
N THR A 714 7.87 24.82 -28.01
CA THR A 714 8.18 26.17 -27.54
C THR A 714 8.94 26.98 -28.59
N PRO A 715 8.82 28.32 -28.60
CA PRO A 715 9.59 29.15 -29.53
C PRO A 715 11.10 29.06 -29.29
N LEU A 716 11.54 28.62 -28.11
CA LEU A 716 12.95 28.33 -27.85
C LEU A 716 13.44 27.09 -28.63
N HIS A 717 12.55 26.14 -28.95
CA HIS A 717 12.93 24.88 -29.58
C HIS A 717 13.14 24.98 -31.10
N ALA A 718 14.15 25.76 -31.47
CA ALA A 718 14.70 25.84 -32.81
C ALA A 718 15.91 24.89 -32.98
N ASP A 719 16.63 24.99 -34.09
CA ASP A 719 17.91 24.27 -34.29
C ASP A 719 18.89 24.49 -33.13
N ALA A 720 18.81 25.63 -32.44
CA ALA A 720 19.62 25.93 -31.26
C ALA A 720 19.43 24.92 -30.11
N SER A 721 18.20 24.60 -29.68
CA SER A 721 17.95 23.62 -28.60
C SER A 721 18.41 22.21 -28.97
N ARG A 722 18.15 21.80 -30.22
CA ARG A 722 18.63 20.51 -30.74
C ARG A 722 20.15 20.42 -30.72
N GLN A 723 20.84 21.48 -31.13
CA GLN A 723 22.30 21.55 -31.04
C GLN A 723 22.79 21.58 -29.60
N MET A 724 22.05 22.21 -28.68
CA MET A 724 22.39 22.27 -27.27
C MET A 724 22.48 20.88 -26.63
N PHE A 725 21.55 19.98 -26.96
CA PHE A 725 21.52 18.61 -26.45
C PHE A 725 22.29 17.59 -27.31
N ALA A 726 22.82 17.99 -28.46
CA ALA A 726 23.59 17.12 -29.33
C ALA A 726 24.92 16.70 -28.68
N LEU A 727 25.17 15.38 -28.63
CA LEU A 727 26.38 14.82 -28.02
C LEU A 727 27.62 15.11 -28.86
N GLN A 728 28.63 15.73 -28.26
CA GLN A 728 29.92 16.01 -28.87
C GLN A 728 30.87 14.82 -28.70
N LYS A 729 30.53 13.69 -29.33
CA LYS A 729 31.12 12.36 -29.07
C LYS A 729 32.63 12.25 -29.31
N THR A 730 33.18 13.10 -30.15
CA THR A 730 34.60 13.08 -30.54
C THR A 730 35.48 13.97 -29.69
N LEU A 731 34.89 14.79 -28.81
CA LEU A 731 35.62 15.73 -27.96
C LEU A 731 35.92 15.11 -26.59
N PRO A 732 37.08 15.41 -26.00
CA PRO A 732 37.43 14.95 -24.66
C PRO A 732 36.49 15.54 -23.61
N THR A 733 36.32 14.82 -22.51
CA THR A 733 35.43 15.21 -21.41
C THR A 733 36.07 14.92 -20.07
N GLU A 734 35.52 15.49 -19.01
CA GLU A 734 35.98 15.28 -17.65
C GLU A 734 35.81 13.82 -17.21
N VAL A 735 36.69 13.34 -16.34
CA VAL A 735 36.61 11.98 -15.78
C VAL A 735 35.23 11.75 -15.13
N GLY A 736 34.56 10.67 -15.56
CA GLY A 736 33.24 10.29 -15.07
C GLY A 736 32.07 10.87 -15.87
N GLN A 737 32.29 11.73 -16.86
CA GLN A 737 31.26 12.09 -17.86
C GLN A 737 31.25 11.05 -18.98
N LEU A 738 30.09 10.83 -19.60
CA LEU A 738 29.97 10.01 -20.80
C LEU A 738 30.40 10.83 -22.03
N HIS A 739 29.78 12.00 -22.18
CA HIS A 739 30.00 12.97 -23.25
C HIS A 739 29.72 14.38 -22.72
N ARG A 740 29.95 15.40 -23.56
CA ARG A 740 29.43 16.76 -23.34
C ARG A 740 28.42 17.13 -24.42
N ALA A 741 27.51 17.99 -24.04
CA ALA A 741 26.64 18.75 -24.93
C ALA A 741 27.05 20.24 -24.83
N LEU A 742 26.46 21.11 -25.65
CA LEU A 742 26.85 22.52 -25.68
C LEU A 742 26.24 23.24 -24.46
N GLY A 743 27.05 23.42 -23.41
CA GLY A 743 26.60 24.00 -22.14
C GLY A 743 26.19 22.99 -21.05
N PHE A 744 26.18 21.68 -21.33
CA PHE A 744 25.84 20.65 -20.33
C PHE A 744 26.84 19.49 -20.30
N ALA A 745 27.10 18.97 -19.11
CA ALA A 745 27.73 17.66 -18.95
C ALA A 745 26.70 16.55 -19.14
N VAL A 746 27.12 15.41 -19.68
CA VAL A 746 26.22 14.26 -19.91
C VAL A 746 26.74 13.02 -19.19
N LYS A 747 25.86 12.34 -18.46
CA LYS A 747 26.09 11.03 -17.84
C LYS A 747 25.00 10.05 -18.26
N GLN A 748 25.33 8.76 -18.25
CA GLN A 748 24.32 7.71 -18.37
C GLN A 748 23.89 7.25 -16.98
N THR A 749 22.59 7.18 -16.74
CA THR A 749 22.01 6.67 -15.48
C THR A 749 22.12 5.15 -15.40
N SER A 750 21.82 4.60 -14.22
CA SER A 750 21.74 3.15 -14.00
C SER A 750 20.68 2.47 -14.89
N THR A 751 19.64 3.20 -15.27
CA THR A 751 18.56 2.77 -16.17
C THR A 751 18.88 2.94 -17.66
N GLY A 752 20.07 3.45 -18.00
CA GLY A 752 20.53 3.65 -19.37
C GLY A 752 20.12 4.99 -20.01
N ARG A 753 19.43 5.88 -19.27
CA ARG A 753 18.98 7.19 -19.76
C ARG A 753 20.13 8.20 -19.77
N LEU A 754 20.04 9.21 -20.64
CA LEU A 754 21.02 10.28 -20.72
C LEU A 754 20.61 11.45 -19.83
N ARG A 755 21.36 11.65 -18.76
CA ARG A 755 21.24 12.79 -17.86
C ARG A 755 22.08 13.95 -18.37
N TYR A 756 21.44 15.09 -18.61
CA TYR A 756 22.11 16.36 -18.88
C TYR A 756 22.13 17.19 -17.60
N TYR A 757 23.29 17.64 -17.17
CA TYR A 757 23.41 18.34 -15.88
C TYR A 757 24.49 19.42 -15.89
N HIS A 758 24.32 20.40 -15.00
CA HIS A 758 25.32 21.43 -14.73
C HIS A 758 25.23 21.85 -13.25
N SER A 759 26.37 22.17 -12.63
CA SER A 759 26.44 22.71 -11.27
C SER A 759 27.06 24.11 -11.26
N GLY A 760 26.76 24.89 -10.23
CA GLY A 760 27.28 26.23 -10.02
C GLY A 760 27.81 26.39 -8.60
N ASP A 761 28.91 27.13 -8.51
CA ASP A 761 29.64 27.39 -7.29
C ASP A 761 30.29 28.79 -7.39
N SER A 762 29.84 29.74 -6.56
CA SER A 762 30.51 31.04 -6.33
C SER A 762 31.18 31.10 -4.94
N GLY A 763 31.24 29.96 -4.27
CA GLY A 763 31.77 29.73 -2.93
C GLY A 763 30.67 29.71 -1.87
N ASP A 764 29.78 30.71 -1.88
CA ASP A 764 28.66 30.91 -0.93
C ASP A 764 27.26 30.70 -1.55
N PHE A 765 27.17 30.61 -2.87
CA PHE A 765 25.99 30.07 -3.56
C PHE A 765 26.32 28.76 -4.25
N ARG A 766 25.36 27.83 -4.21
CA ARG A 766 25.44 26.50 -4.81
C ARG A 766 24.18 26.22 -5.59
N THR A 767 24.34 25.81 -6.83
CA THR A 767 23.22 25.64 -7.74
C THR A 767 23.37 24.39 -8.58
N TYR A 768 22.27 23.75 -8.93
CA TYR A 768 22.27 22.49 -9.67
C TYR A 768 21.08 22.41 -10.60
N VAL A 769 21.32 21.93 -11.82
CA VAL A 769 20.28 21.59 -12.77
C VAL A 769 20.53 20.19 -13.33
N HIS A 770 19.45 19.45 -13.50
CA HIS A 770 19.42 18.11 -14.04
C HIS A 770 18.20 17.98 -14.97
N LEU A 771 18.43 17.59 -16.23
CA LEU A 771 17.43 17.47 -17.29
C LEU A 771 17.46 16.09 -17.98
N TYR A 772 16.28 15.65 -18.38
CA TYR A 772 16.02 14.48 -19.20
C TYR A 772 15.14 14.87 -20.42
N PRO A 773 15.75 15.27 -21.54
CA PRO A 773 15.01 15.72 -22.72
C PRO A 773 14.12 14.64 -23.36
N ASP A 774 14.37 13.35 -23.10
CA ASP A 774 13.56 12.24 -23.62
C ASP A 774 12.16 12.14 -22.98
N THR A 775 11.99 12.60 -21.73
CA THR A 775 10.70 12.63 -21.03
C THR A 775 10.25 14.03 -20.64
N ASN A 776 11.02 15.06 -21.00
CA ASN A 776 10.82 16.43 -20.58
C ASN A 776 10.82 16.61 -19.05
N ASP A 777 11.57 15.78 -18.33
CA ASP A 777 11.68 15.85 -16.87
C ASP A 777 12.93 16.62 -16.44
N GLY A 778 12.87 17.28 -15.28
CA GLY A 778 14.03 17.99 -14.76
C GLY A 778 13.91 18.42 -13.31
N LEU A 779 15.03 18.85 -12.74
CA LEU A 779 15.18 19.34 -11.38
C LEU A 779 16.11 20.55 -11.38
N VAL A 780 15.69 21.63 -10.73
CA VAL A 780 16.49 22.84 -10.49
C VAL A 780 16.57 23.06 -8.99
N ILE A 781 17.79 23.28 -8.48
CA ILE A 781 18.06 23.56 -7.08
C ILE A 781 18.95 24.80 -6.98
N PHE A 782 18.52 25.80 -6.24
CA PHE A 782 19.34 26.95 -5.85
C PHE A 782 19.48 27.02 -4.34
N SER A 783 20.69 27.31 -3.87
CA SER A 783 20.99 27.51 -2.46
C SER A 783 21.95 28.68 -2.29
N ASN A 784 21.72 29.45 -1.24
CA ASN A 784 22.59 30.53 -0.77
C ASN A 784 23.50 30.05 0.36
N SER A 785 23.91 28.79 0.32
CA SER A 785 24.75 28.11 1.31
C SER A 785 25.88 27.35 0.65
N ASP A 786 27.09 27.47 1.20
CA ASP A 786 28.26 26.67 0.80
C ASP A 786 28.11 25.17 1.11
N LYS A 787 27.14 24.77 1.94
CA LYS A 787 26.96 23.39 2.42
C LYS A 787 26.10 22.51 1.52
N LEU A 788 25.42 23.03 0.49
CA LEU A 788 24.45 22.26 -0.31
C LEU A 788 25.00 20.91 -0.80
N PHE A 789 26.20 20.92 -1.38
CA PHE A 789 26.81 19.70 -1.92
C PHE A 789 27.52 18.88 -0.84
N ALA A 790 28.19 19.55 0.11
CA ALA A 790 28.95 18.88 1.18
C ALA A 790 28.06 18.11 2.15
N SER A 791 26.84 18.59 2.39
CA SER A 791 25.83 17.91 3.22
C SER A 791 25.19 16.70 2.55
N GLY A 792 25.29 16.57 1.23
CA GLY A 792 24.57 15.54 0.47
C GLY A 792 23.10 15.86 0.19
N LEU A 793 22.57 17.02 0.63
CA LEU A 793 21.14 17.36 0.49
C LEU A 793 20.63 17.27 -0.96
N ALA A 794 21.39 17.83 -1.93
CA ALA A 794 21.00 17.76 -3.34
C ALA A 794 20.90 16.30 -3.85
N ARG A 795 21.73 15.41 -3.32
CA ARG A 795 21.71 13.98 -3.64
C ARG A 795 20.54 13.27 -2.95
N SER A 796 20.27 13.58 -1.67
CA SER A 796 19.12 13.03 -0.94
C SER A 796 17.79 13.35 -1.64
N ILE A 797 17.65 14.55 -2.21
CA ILE A 797 16.47 14.95 -3.00
C ILE A 797 16.33 14.07 -4.25
N LEU A 798 17.42 13.82 -4.98
CA LEU A 798 17.40 12.93 -6.14
C LEU A 798 17.07 11.48 -5.75
N GLU A 799 17.62 10.99 -4.63
CA GLU A 799 17.34 9.65 -4.11
C GLU A 799 15.86 9.50 -3.71
N PHE A 800 15.26 10.53 -3.10
CA PHE A 800 13.84 10.56 -2.78
C PHE A 800 12.93 10.49 -4.01
N LEU A 801 13.32 11.16 -5.10
CA LEU A 801 12.58 11.13 -6.36
C LEU A 801 12.66 9.77 -7.09
N GLY A 802 13.55 8.87 -6.64
CA GLY A 802 13.67 7.50 -7.13
C GLY A 802 14.88 7.24 -8.02
N ASN A 803 15.20 5.96 -8.23
CA ASN A 803 16.42 5.53 -8.95
C ASN A 803 16.50 6.00 -10.41
N GLU A 804 15.36 6.31 -11.03
CA GLU A 804 15.33 6.90 -12.38
C GLU A 804 15.94 8.32 -12.43
N TRP A 805 16.08 8.98 -11.28
CA TRP A 805 16.73 10.29 -11.10
C TRP A 805 18.24 10.19 -10.83
N LEU A 806 18.82 8.98 -10.77
CA LEU A 806 20.23 8.71 -10.43
C LEU A 806 21.02 8.08 -11.58
#